data_AF-A0A7V2UGE7-F1
#
_entry.id   AF-A0A7V2UGE7-F1
#
_cell.length_a   1.000
_cell.length_b   1.000
_cell.length_c   1.000
_cell.angle_alpha   90.00
_cell.angle_beta   90.00
_cell.angle_gamma   90.00
#
_symmetry.space_group_name_H-M   'P 1'
#
loop_
_entity.id
_entity.type
_entity.pdbx_description
1 polymer ?
#
loop_
_entity_poly.entity_id
_entity_poly.type
_entity_poly.pdbx_seq_one_letter_code
_entity_poly.pdbx_strand_id
1 'polypeptide(L)'
;MKPRSSARVALLVLLGPWLIAFGADLVDAWGVKGQVPLNLEGLFDNDAIADAQRRADGNFDCPDHAADIPGSVFPAENLPATGSKFSFDGIHFLFPSKERGDLNNVACEGQRIDVPPARYKALHIIGTSENGSFRDSLQLAYKEGPAEAELTLRDWCQKPAAGDRVAFEAPCRYTWSPQKRGMIREEIQPRIWRQTIPLDPAKTLEALTLPYNRRMHVFAATLEAVEWNDEQAAYARDTAERYAALGRRGAVEAEGLVAAFDALGRQLDGRIAAGGPFVRQLGWLRTQTAHWQHRLGSVTGFFSAAPQATRALQGLTNDLRSLAAGNDPFPLRRGTILRSYRSEVDGSLQPYSLAVPAGYKADRPFPLLVTLHGHGWYAPFQGHPARTSDGIITLAPHGRGSQDYMLLAEDDVLAAIDDVWRDYWIDPDRIIVEGHSMGGTGAWHLGVHHPDRFAAIAPVCGNADRRAWDAWKPKRRRIRYEVPPRFAELRSFLLDSIEPVAYAGNLLSLPALAAHGAADDVVPVASSRNMAAAARGLGCPIEYQEFDGVRHWGFPNDFYTRRWGWMLAQRRAAAPERVSYKTARLRHDGAYWVRILRFLEPLKFAQIDARHHVAQPPAAVGRIEVTTSNVAAFALDLVRSPAFRRSSEKEPPKGGTPNIEIDGQELRTEEDQPTFVRAPDGKWAIGLLPAGPAKKKGLEGPLADAFLGSFLLVRGTASPDPWEREVIARQVEAKAHDWERMFHCRPRVKDDSAVTPDDIGQHHLVLYGGPAANALTAKLAAKLPIAIERDAIRIGPQTYRGDDVGVALCYPNPLNPERYAVVFAGLTPAALDQINNRFGNWFGWGPYDNYAWFDYAVFDARTLSPETFLAVGFFDQAWKLDERHQFLGDDAARRAIVPQKTPKFTRLPDPPPDELYLSDLAPTVIDQHKGTVGFDRSHEGNPLRIGPSASLGPSAQPEDATPAPKASAVGQAFQRGLGVRAPSNLHYHLGGHYTHFRATVGIDLEDDLEVTPARARGEFIQFLVLGDGKRLYSSEWLKWNSKPVPIEVEIKGVKTLTLEVDCSASRWLVGSADWADARVSRKP
;
A
#
# COMPACT_ATOMS: atom_id res chain seq x y z
N MET A 1 15.74 -8.01 -14.24
CA MET A 1 14.69 -8.83 -14.87
C MET A 1 13.76 -7.90 -15.65
N LYS A 2 13.40 -8.21 -16.90
CA LYS A 2 12.36 -7.48 -17.65
C LYS A 2 11.04 -7.48 -16.85
N PRO A 3 10.19 -6.43 -16.92
CA PRO A 3 8.94 -6.42 -16.17
C PRO A 3 8.07 -7.59 -16.62
N ARG A 4 7.86 -8.56 -15.71
CA ARG A 4 7.04 -9.77 -15.91
C ARG A 4 5.53 -9.47 -16.00
N SER A 5 5.11 -8.21 -15.98
CA SER A 5 3.71 -7.80 -16.16
C SER A 5 3.23 -8.00 -17.60
N SER A 6 4.07 -7.69 -18.60
CA SER A 6 3.72 -7.92 -20.01
C SER A 6 3.61 -9.40 -20.34
N ALA A 7 4.36 -10.27 -19.65
CA ALA A 7 4.23 -11.72 -19.81
C ALA A 7 2.98 -12.31 -19.16
N ARG A 8 2.47 -11.77 -18.03
CA ARG A 8 1.20 -12.26 -17.44
C ARG A 8 -0.03 -11.77 -18.19
N VAL A 9 -0.01 -10.53 -18.70
CA VAL A 9 -1.06 -10.03 -19.60
C VAL A 9 -0.98 -10.76 -20.94
N ALA A 10 0.21 -10.94 -21.53
CA ALA A 10 0.36 -11.76 -22.73
C ALA A 10 0.00 -13.23 -22.48
N LEU A 11 0.27 -13.84 -21.31
CA LEU A 11 -0.07 -15.24 -21.05
C LEU A 11 -1.58 -15.43 -20.76
N LEU A 12 -2.26 -14.47 -20.13
CA LEU A 12 -3.73 -14.48 -19.97
C LEU A 12 -4.46 -14.09 -21.26
N VAL A 13 -3.88 -13.22 -22.08
CA VAL A 13 -4.36 -12.85 -23.44
C VAL A 13 -4.00 -13.90 -24.50
N LEU A 14 -2.96 -14.71 -24.30
CA LEU A 14 -2.65 -15.90 -25.11
C LEU A 14 -3.45 -17.14 -24.68
N LEU A 15 -3.97 -17.15 -23.45
CA LEU A 15 -4.87 -18.22 -22.96
C LEU A 15 -6.36 -17.94 -23.23
N GLY A 16 -6.77 -16.69 -23.43
CA GLY A 16 -8.11 -16.35 -23.93
C GLY A 16 -8.45 -17.03 -25.28
N PRO A 17 -7.51 -17.04 -26.26
CA PRO A 17 -7.67 -17.77 -27.52
C PRO A 17 -7.56 -19.30 -27.39
N TRP A 18 -6.95 -19.84 -26.32
CA TRP A 18 -6.82 -21.29 -26.13
C TRP A 18 -8.06 -21.96 -25.53
N LEU A 19 -9.00 -21.19 -24.99
CA LEU A 19 -10.35 -21.68 -24.64
C LEU A 19 -11.40 -21.46 -25.74
N ILE A 20 -11.00 -20.90 -26.89
CA ILE A 20 -11.84 -20.75 -28.09
C ILE A 20 -11.09 -21.30 -29.32
N ALA A 21 -10.43 -22.45 -29.12
CA ALA A 21 -9.85 -23.26 -30.18
C ALA A 21 -10.37 -24.70 -30.08
N PHE A 22 -11.70 -24.84 -30.00
CA PHE A 22 -12.37 -25.87 -30.78
C PHE A 22 -13.06 -25.13 -31.92
N GLY A 23 -12.52 -25.34 -33.13
CA GLY A 23 -13.15 -24.89 -34.36
C GLY A 23 -14.55 -25.48 -34.48
N ALA A 24 -15.53 -24.60 -34.39
CA ALA A 24 -16.72 -24.65 -35.21
C ALA A 24 -16.85 -23.26 -35.82
N ASP A 25 -17.06 -23.20 -37.12
CA ASP A 25 -17.17 -21.99 -37.91
C ASP A 25 -17.97 -20.88 -37.19
N LEU A 26 -17.36 -19.70 -37.01
CA LEU A 26 -18.12 -18.50 -36.63
C LEU A 26 -19.07 -18.04 -37.76
N VAL A 27 -19.08 -18.76 -38.89
CA VAL A 27 -20.06 -18.68 -39.99
C VAL A 27 -21.38 -19.40 -39.67
N ASP A 28 -21.44 -20.22 -38.61
CA ASP A 28 -22.66 -20.91 -38.12
C ASP A 28 -23.37 -20.18 -36.95
N ALA A 29 -22.88 -19.03 -36.50
CA ALA A 29 -23.21 -18.46 -35.17
C ALA A 29 -24.67 -17.96 -35.00
N TRP A 30 -25.35 -17.50 -36.07
CA TRP A 30 -26.79 -17.27 -35.97
C TRP A 30 -27.54 -18.61 -35.89
N GLY A 31 -27.18 -19.57 -36.75
CA GLY A 31 -27.44 -21.01 -36.58
C GLY A 31 -28.89 -21.47 -36.56
N VAL A 32 -29.85 -20.57 -36.75
CA VAL A 32 -31.28 -20.85 -36.64
C VAL A 32 -31.93 -20.65 -38.01
N LYS A 33 -32.17 -21.76 -38.72
CA LYS A 33 -32.93 -21.74 -39.98
C LYS A 33 -34.36 -21.26 -39.70
N GLY A 34 -34.82 -20.27 -40.46
CA GLY A 34 -36.19 -19.76 -40.41
C GLY A 34 -36.40 -18.50 -39.56
N GLN A 35 -35.36 -17.92 -38.95
CA GLN A 35 -35.46 -16.67 -38.17
C GLN A 35 -34.45 -15.63 -38.65
N VAL A 36 -34.89 -14.38 -38.83
CA VAL A 36 -34.07 -13.27 -39.36
C VAL A 36 -34.05 -12.13 -38.31
N PRO A 37 -32.94 -11.92 -37.60
CA PRO A 37 -32.82 -10.82 -36.64
C PRO A 37 -32.69 -9.51 -37.41
N LEU A 38 -33.40 -8.48 -36.98
CA LEU A 38 -33.37 -7.17 -37.63
C LEU A 38 -32.18 -6.35 -37.13
N ASN A 39 -31.47 -5.70 -38.04
CA ASN A 39 -30.39 -4.80 -37.68
C ASN A 39 -30.95 -3.44 -37.24
N LEU A 40 -30.85 -3.13 -35.94
CA LEU A 40 -31.29 -1.87 -35.37
C LEU A 40 -30.12 -0.94 -34.97
N GLU A 41 -28.86 -1.36 -35.13
CA GLU A 41 -27.67 -0.64 -34.65
C GLU A 41 -27.62 0.81 -35.15
N GLY A 42 -27.93 1.02 -36.43
CA GLY A 42 -27.96 2.35 -37.05
C GLY A 42 -29.20 3.20 -36.71
N LEU A 43 -30.17 2.64 -35.99
CA LEU A 43 -31.43 3.29 -35.62
C LEU A 43 -31.52 3.61 -34.13
N PHE A 44 -30.59 3.12 -33.31
CA PHE A 44 -30.57 3.44 -31.88
C PHE A 44 -30.35 4.94 -31.68
N ASP A 45 -31.29 5.57 -31.00
CA ASP A 45 -31.36 7.02 -30.80
C ASP A 45 -31.51 7.39 -29.32
N ASN A 46 -31.60 6.40 -28.43
CA ASN A 46 -31.76 6.58 -26.99
C ASN A 46 -30.83 5.65 -26.19
N ASP A 47 -30.38 6.13 -25.02
CA ASP A 47 -29.61 5.36 -24.04
C ASP A 47 -30.50 5.05 -22.82
N ALA A 48 -30.94 3.80 -22.69
CA ALA A 48 -31.88 3.37 -21.66
C ALA A 48 -31.27 2.56 -20.51
N ILE A 49 -29.95 2.29 -20.53
CA ILE A 49 -29.33 1.24 -19.70
C ILE A 49 -28.10 1.78 -18.97
N ALA A 50 -28.04 1.61 -17.65
CA ALA A 50 -26.92 2.04 -16.83
C ALA A 50 -26.45 0.97 -15.85
N ASP A 51 -25.16 1.01 -15.47
CA ASP A 51 -24.63 0.14 -14.43
C ASP A 51 -24.74 0.73 -13.01
N ALA A 52 -24.62 -0.14 -12.00
CA ALA A 52 -24.74 0.20 -10.59
C ALA A 52 -23.72 1.24 -10.09
N GLN A 53 -22.57 1.39 -10.77
CA GLN A 53 -21.50 2.34 -10.44
C GLN A 53 -21.74 3.71 -11.07
N ARG A 54 -22.48 3.78 -12.18
CA ARG A 54 -22.78 5.02 -12.93
C ARG A 54 -24.26 5.11 -13.29
N ARG A 55 -25.09 5.07 -12.26
CA ARG A 55 -26.56 5.13 -12.36
C ARG A 55 -27.14 6.32 -13.13
N ALA A 56 -26.35 7.37 -13.39
CA ALA A 56 -26.77 8.58 -14.10
C ALA A 56 -26.45 8.54 -15.61
N ASP A 57 -25.97 7.41 -16.11
CA ASP A 57 -25.59 7.19 -17.50
C ASP A 57 -26.81 6.69 -18.27
N GLY A 58 -27.48 7.57 -19.02
CA GLY A 58 -28.68 7.25 -19.77
C GLY A 58 -29.95 7.91 -19.23
N ASN A 59 -31.01 7.81 -20.01
CA ASN A 59 -32.33 8.39 -19.76
C ASN A 59 -33.38 7.61 -20.58
N PHE A 60 -34.11 6.70 -19.94
CA PHE A 60 -35.19 5.95 -20.59
C PHE A 60 -36.53 6.70 -20.56
N ASP A 61 -36.90 7.36 -19.44
CA ASP A 61 -38.27 7.83 -19.20
C ASP A 61 -38.47 9.37 -19.11
N CYS A 62 -37.47 10.16 -19.52
CA CYS A 62 -37.46 11.62 -19.42
C CYS A 62 -36.63 12.34 -20.52
N PRO A 63 -36.70 11.97 -21.81
CA PRO A 63 -35.77 12.49 -22.84
C PRO A 63 -35.86 14.01 -23.09
N ASP A 64 -36.96 14.66 -22.70
CA ASP A 64 -37.21 16.09 -22.92
C ASP A 64 -36.87 17.00 -21.71
N HIS A 65 -36.36 16.45 -20.60
CA HIS A 65 -35.98 17.24 -19.41
C HIS A 65 -34.63 17.97 -19.58
N ALA A 66 -34.42 19.05 -18.82
CA ALA A 66 -33.17 19.82 -18.82
C ALA A 66 -31.95 18.92 -18.50
N ALA A 67 -30.82 19.20 -19.16
CA ALA A 67 -29.60 18.38 -19.16
C ALA A 67 -28.94 18.14 -17.78
N ASP A 68 -29.49 18.71 -16.70
CA ASP A 68 -28.99 18.65 -15.33
C ASP A 68 -29.72 17.63 -14.43
N ILE A 69 -30.79 16.98 -14.92
CA ILE A 69 -31.51 15.94 -14.17
C ILE A 69 -31.49 14.62 -14.99
N PRO A 70 -30.76 13.59 -14.54
CA PRO A 70 -30.76 12.28 -15.21
C PRO A 70 -32.15 11.62 -15.11
N GLY A 71 -32.61 10.99 -16.19
CA GLY A 71 -33.83 10.20 -16.19
C GLY A 71 -33.65 8.83 -15.53
N SER A 72 -34.72 8.04 -15.49
CA SER A 72 -34.66 6.67 -15.00
C SER A 72 -34.13 5.73 -16.08
N VAL A 73 -33.49 4.63 -15.68
CA VAL A 73 -32.83 3.68 -16.59
C VAL A 73 -32.93 2.24 -16.08
N PHE A 74 -32.76 1.28 -17.00
CA PHE A 74 -32.63 -0.14 -16.67
C PHE A 74 -31.25 -0.45 -16.08
N PRO A 75 -31.17 -1.34 -15.07
CA PRO A 75 -29.89 -1.83 -14.56
C PRO A 75 -29.22 -2.81 -15.54
N ALA A 76 -28.03 -2.46 -16.01
CA ALA A 76 -27.24 -3.22 -16.99
C ALA A 76 -26.86 -4.63 -16.50
N GLU A 77 -26.82 -4.85 -15.18
CA GLU A 77 -26.42 -6.13 -14.59
C GLU A 77 -27.49 -7.22 -14.74
N ASN A 78 -28.72 -6.82 -15.06
CA ASN A 78 -29.88 -7.70 -15.20
C ASN A 78 -30.28 -7.97 -16.65
N LEU A 79 -29.48 -7.49 -17.60
CA LEU A 79 -29.73 -7.59 -19.04
C LEU A 79 -28.66 -8.46 -19.71
N PRO A 80 -28.93 -9.02 -20.92
CA PRO A 80 -27.96 -9.81 -21.67
C PRO A 80 -26.65 -9.05 -21.95
N ALA A 81 -25.57 -9.78 -22.23
CA ALA A 81 -24.28 -9.18 -22.56
C ALA A 81 -24.34 -8.37 -23.87
N THR A 82 -23.47 -7.34 -23.99
CA THR A 82 -23.33 -6.51 -25.20
C THR A 82 -23.17 -7.38 -26.45
N GLY A 83 -24.05 -7.18 -27.43
CA GLY A 83 -23.98 -7.89 -28.71
C GLY A 83 -24.30 -9.39 -28.65
N SER A 84 -24.79 -9.88 -27.51
CA SER A 84 -25.06 -11.31 -27.32
C SER A 84 -26.38 -11.76 -27.94
N LYS A 85 -26.41 -13.01 -28.40
CA LYS A 85 -27.64 -13.71 -28.79
C LYS A 85 -28.35 -14.21 -27.54
N PHE A 86 -29.64 -13.91 -27.41
CA PHE A 86 -30.51 -14.49 -26.39
C PHE A 86 -31.75 -15.10 -27.02
N SER A 87 -32.41 -16.01 -26.29
CA SER A 87 -33.56 -16.78 -26.78
C SER A 87 -34.73 -16.64 -25.82
N PHE A 88 -35.93 -16.42 -26.34
CA PHE A 88 -37.16 -16.32 -25.55
C PHE A 88 -38.35 -16.88 -26.35
N ASP A 89 -39.15 -17.76 -25.75
CA ASP A 89 -40.28 -18.45 -26.42
C ASP A 89 -39.92 -19.11 -27.77
N GLY A 90 -38.69 -19.64 -27.89
CA GLY A 90 -38.21 -20.27 -29.13
C GLY A 90 -37.78 -19.30 -30.24
N ILE A 91 -37.81 -17.99 -29.98
CA ILE A 91 -37.32 -16.94 -30.88
C ILE A 91 -36.00 -16.40 -30.37
N HIS A 92 -35.05 -16.21 -31.28
CA HIS A 92 -33.73 -15.67 -30.97
C HIS A 92 -33.65 -14.19 -31.33
N PHE A 93 -32.93 -13.42 -30.53
CA PHE A 93 -32.72 -11.98 -30.70
C PHE A 93 -31.24 -11.64 -30.47
N LEU A 94 -30.82 -10.48 -30.96
CA LEU A 94 -29.51 -9.90 -30.67
C LEU A 94 -29.69 -8.71 -29.74
N PHE A 95 -29.01 -8.72 -28.59
CA PHE A 95 -29.12 -7.65 -27.61
C PHE A 95 -28.15 -6.50 -27.95
N PRO A 96 -28.58 -5.23 -27.83
CA PRO A 96 -27.76 -4.06 -28.10
C PRO A 96 -26.56 -3.93 -27.17
N SER A 97 -25.71 -2.92 -27.42
CA SER A 97 -24.67 -2.54 -26.48
C SER A 97 -25.30 -2.08 -25.17
N LYS A 98 -24.70 -2.50 -24.05
CA LYS A 98 -24.97 -1.91 -22.73
C LYS A 98 -23.72 -1.21 -22.19
N GLU A 99 -22.80 -0.89 -23.11
CA GLU A 99 -21.62 -0.11 -22.79
C GLU A 99 -21.99 1.36 -22.57
N ARG A 100 -21.15 2.01 -21.78
CA ARG A 100 -21.41 3.34 -21.26
C ARG A 100 -21.63 4.39 -22.36
N GLY A 101 -22.79 5.05 -22.34
CA GLY A 101 -23.16 6.12 -23.26
C GLY A 101 -23.45 5.69 -24.70
N ASP A 102 -23.52 4.39 -24.97
CA ASP A 102 -23.99 3.86 -26.24
C ASP A 102 -25.50 3.98 -26.32
N LEU A 103 -26.01 4.43 -27.47
CA LEU A 103 -27.44 4.36 -27.77
C LEU A 103 -27.82 2.89 -27.96
N ASN A 104 -28.83 2.44 -27.23
CA ASN A 104 -29.12 1.02 -27.03
C ASN A 104 -30.59 0.65 -27.22
N ASN A 105 -31.44 1.61 -27.58
CA ASN A 105 -32.80 1.35 -28.02
C ASN A 105 -33.26 2.41 -29.03
N VAL A 106 -34.30 2.07 -29.79
CA VAL A 106 -34.98 2.98 -30.71
C VAL A 106 -36.22 3.53 -30.00
N ALA A 107 -36.30 4.84 -29.80
CA ALA A 107 -37.53 5.55 -29.45
C ALA A 107 -38.33 5.81 -30.73
N CYS A 108 -39.51 5.20 -30.87
CA CYS A 108 -40.23 5.16 -32.15
C CYS A 108 -40.61 6.57 -32.68
N GLU A 109 -40.11 6.95 -33.85
CA GLU A 109 -40.37 8.22 -34.56
C GLU A 109 -40.62 7.98 -36.06
N GLY A 110 -41.16 6.83 -36.45
CA GLY A 110 -41.34 6.51 -37.86
C GLY A 110 -40.10 5.97 -38.57
N GLN A 111 -39.13 5.43 -37.83
CA GLN A 111 -37.92 4.84 -38.42
C GLN A 111 -38.30 3.66 -39.34
N ARG A 112 -37.73 3.63 -40.54
CA ARG A 112 -37.89 2.55 -41.52
C ARG A 112 -36.79 1.51 -41.34
N ILE A 113 -37.18 0.24 -41.30
CA ILE A 113 -36.28 -0.93 -41.23
C ILE A 113 -36.48 -1.74 -42.52
N ASP A 114 -35.47 -1.74 -43.37
CA ASP A 114 -35.46 -2.57 -44.58
C ASP A 114 -35.10 -4.02 -44.24
N VAL A 115 -35.80 -4.96 -44.87
CA VAL A 115 -35.64 -6.40 -44.64
C VAL A 115 -35.45 -7.13 -45.96
N PRO A 116 -34.81 -8.32 -45.99
CA PRO A 116 -34.69 -9.10 -47.21
C PRO A 116 -36.09 -9.40 -47.79
N PRO A 117 -36.39 -9.05 -49.05
CA PRO A 117 -37.69 -9.30 -49.66
C PRO A 117 -38.06 -10.78 -49.63
N ALA A 118 -39.00 -11.15 -48.76
CA ALA A 118 -39.44 -12.54 -48.62
C ALA A 118 -40.81 -12.66 -47.94
N ARG A 119 -41.33 -13.89 -47.88
CA ARG A 119 -42.57 -14.22 -47.16
C ARG A 119 -42.24 -14.57 -45.72
N TYR A 120 -42.85 -13.84 -44.79
CA TYR A 120 -42.70 -14.01 -43.35
C TYR A 120 -44.06 -14.28 -42.72
N LYS A 121 -44.11 -15.10 -41.67
CA LYS A 121 -45.35 -15.44 -40.97
C LYS A 121 -45.56 -14.65 -39.67
N ALA A 122 -44.48 -14.12 -39.09
CA ALA A 122 -44.55 -13.33 -37.86
C ALA A 122 -43.36 -12.37 -37.72
N LEU A 123 -43.60 -11.25 -37.04
CA LEU A 123 -42.60 -10.34 -36.51
C LEU A 123 -42.64 -10.40 -34.98
N HIS A 124 -41.49 -10.61 -34.35
CA HIS A 124 -41.34 -10.60 -32.91
C HIS A 124 -40.53 -9.39 -32.48
N ILE A 125 -41.03 -8.65 -31.50
CA ILE A 125 -40.40 -7.41 -31.00
C ILE A 125 -40.17 -7.53 -29.50
N ILE A 126 -38.99 -7.10 -29.08
CA ILE A 126 -38.57 -6.90 -27.70
C ILE A 126 -38.58 -5.40 -27.44
N GLY A 127 -39.51 -4.94 -26.62
CA GLY A 127 -39.75 -3.52 -26.41
C GLY A 127 -40.63 -3.23 -25.21
N THR A 128 -40.72 -1.95 -24.85
CA THR A 128 -41.57 -1.45 -23.77
C THR A 128 -41.89 0.02 -24.02
N SER A 129 -42.73 0.63 -23.20
CA SER A 129 -43.02 2.05 -23.25
C SER A 129 -42.77 2.74 -21.92
N GLU A 130 -42.62 4.06 -21.98
CA GLU A 130 -42.57 4.95 -20.82
C GLU A 130 -43.88 5.73 -20.69
N ASN A 131 -44.24 6.14 -19.47
CA ASN A 131 -45.38 7.03 -19.21
C ASN A 131 -46.73 6.51 -19.73
N GLY A 132 -46.93 5.18 -19.68
CA GLY A 132 -48.17 4.50 -20.08
C GLY A 132 -47.95 3.35 -21.05
N SER A 133 -48.96 2.49 -21.18
CA SER A 133 -48.99 1.47 -22.23
C SER A 133 -49.57 2.08 -23.52
N PHE A 134 -48.93 1.84 -24.65
CA PHE A 134 -49.35 2.40 -25.94
C PHE A 134 -49.64 1.31 -26.96
N ARG A 135 -50.55 1.67 -27.87
CA ARG A 135 -50.94 0.89 -29.02
C ARG A 135 -50.93 1.83 -30.22
N ASP A 136 -50.20 1.46 -31.26
CA ASP A 136 -49.99 2.31 -32.42
C ASP A 136 -49.76 1.50 -33.71
N SER A 137 -49.85 2.15 -34.86
CA SER A 137 -49.80 1.52 -36.18
C SER A 137 -48.35 1.32 -36.65
N LEU A 138 -47.98 0.06 -36.92
CA LEU A 138 -46.77 -0.37 -37.60
C LEU A 138 -47.09 -0.53 -39.09
N GLN A 139 -46.40 0.22 -39.95
CA GLN A 139 -46.60 0.13 -41.39
C GLN A 139 -45.76 -1.00 -41.98
N LEU A 140 -46.37 -1.86 -42.78
CA LEU A 140 -45.75 -2.98 -43.47
C LEU A 140 -45.73 -2.70 -44.96
N ALA A 141 -44.53 -2.56 -45.53
CA ALA A 141 -44.35 -2.39 -46.96
C ALA A 141 -44.24 -3.76 -47.63
N TYR A 142 -45.38 -4.30 -48.08
CA TYR A 142 -45.38 -5.46 -48.96
C TYR A 142 -45.26 -5.03 -50.41
N LYS A 143 -44.60 -5.87 -51.22
CA LYS A 143 -44.52 -5.69 -52.68
C LYS A 143 -45.89 -5.60 -53.34
N GLU A 144 -46.87 -6.33 -52.79
CA GLU A 144 -48.25 -6.40 -53.28
C GLU A 144 -49.12 -5.21 -52.84
N GLY A 145 -48.58 -4.29 -52.04
CA GLY A 145 -49.25 -3.10 -51.52
C GLY A 145 -49.10 -2.96 -50.00
N PRO A 146 -49.04 -1.71 -49.47
CA PRO A 146 -48.82 -1.49 -48.06
C PRO A 146 -49.97 -2.05 -47.21
N ALA A 147 -49.65 -2.47 -45.99
CA ALA A 147 -50.62 -2.88 -44.98
C ALA A 147 -50.23 -2.31 -43.62
N GLU A 148 -51.18 -2.29 -42.69
CA GLU A 148 -50.96 -1.86 -41.32
C GLU A 148 -51.08 -3.04 -40.36
N ALA A 149 -50.25 -3.03 -39.32
CA ALA A 149 -50.35 -3.95 -38.19
C ALA A 149 -50.28 -3.17 -36.87
N GLU A 150 -50.77 -3.77 -35.80
CA GLU A 150 -50.82 -3.12 -34.49
C GLU A 150 -49.60 -3.47 -33.62
N LEU A 151 -48.84 -2.46 -33.19
CA LEU A 151 -47.80 -2.59 -32.16
C LEU A 151 -48.36 -2.12 -30.81
N THR A 152 -48.37 -3.00 -29.81
CA THR A 152 -48.78 -2.73 -28.43
C THR A 152 -47.59 -2.95 -27.50
N LEU A 153 -47.02 -1.88 -26.96
CA LEU A 153 -45.98 -1.94 -25.93
C LEU A 153 -46.52 -1.51 -24.58
N ARG A 154 -46.22 -2.33 -23.56
CA ARG A 154 -46.64 -2.09 -22.18
C ARG A 154 -45.67 -1.17 -21.48
N ASP A 155 -46.19 -0.40 -20.53
CA ASP A 155 -45.37 0.45 -19.67
C ASP A 155 -44.33 -0.39 -18.90
N TRP A 156 -43.09 0.09 -18.88
CA TRP A 156 -41.96 -0.63 -18.31
C TRP A 156 -42.10 -0.89 -16.81
N CYS A 157 -42.83 -0.06 -16.06
CA CYS A 157 -43.05 -0.25 -14.62
C CYS A 157 -44.38 -0.98 -14.31
N GLN A 158 -45.17 -1.31 -15.32
CA GLN A 158 -46.45 -1.98 -15.14
C GLN A 158 -46.27 -3.45 -14.72
N LYS A 159 -47.12 -3.92 -13.79
CA LYS A 159 -47.16 -5.33 -13.38
C LYS A 159 -47.73 -6.20 -14.51
N PRO A 160 -47.20 -7.42 -14.74
CA PRO A 160 -47.70 -8.30 -15.80
C PRO A 160 -49.13 -8.76 -15.52
N ALA A 161 -49.97 -8.74 -16.54
CA ALA A 161 -51.29 -9.36 -16.54
C ALA A 161 -51.23 -10.79 -17.11
N ALA A 162 -52.31 -11.56 -16.91
CA ALA A 162 -52.42 -12.90 -17.46
C ALA A 162 -52.33 -12.86 -19.00
N GLY A 163 -51.34 -13.57 -19.57
CA GLY A 163 -51.07 -13.60 -21.01
C GLY A 163 -49.95 -12.68 -21.49
N ASP A 164 -49.45 -11.77 -20.65
CA ASP A 164 -48.28 -10.95 -20.99
C ASP A 164 -47.00 -11.80 -21.07
N ARG A 165 -46.09 -11.43 -21.97
CA ARG A 165 -44.82 -12.12 -22.18
C ARG A 165 -43.66 -11.19 -21.78
N VAL A 166 -43.18 -11.32 -20.56
CA VAL A 166 -42.05 -10.53 -20.03
C VAL A 166 -40.74 -11.17 -20.48
N ALA A 167 -39.98 -10.49 -21.33
CA ALA A 167 -38.68 -10.95 -21.81
C ALA A 167 -37.58 -10.73 -20.76
N PHE A 168 -37.60 -9.56 -20.10
CA PHE A 168 -36.67 -9.22 -19.03
C PHE A 168 -37.40 -8.48 -17.91
N GLU A 169 -37.05 -8.80 -16.67
CA GLU A 169 -37.49 -8.09 -15.47
C GLU A 169 -36.28 -7.81 -14.59
N ALA A 170 -36.10 -6.55 -14.21
CA ALA A 170 -35.05 -6.17 -13.27
C ALA A 170 -35.62 -5.95 -11.86
N PRO A 171 -34.83 -6.18 -10.80
CA PRO A 171 -35.29 -6.06 -9.41
C PRO A 171 -35.50 -4.61 -8.96
N CYS A 172 -35.01 -3.64 -9.73
CA CYS A 172 -35.09 -2.21 -9.45
C CYS A 172 -34.87 -1.41 -10.74
N ARG A 173 -35.20 -0.12 -10.72
CA ARG A 173 -34.69 0.87 -11.68
C ARG A 173 -33.72 1.82 -11.00
N TYR A 174 -32.82 2.41 -11.77
CA TYR A 174 -32.06 3.56 -11.31
C TYR A 174 -32.82 4.82 -11.70
N THR A 175 -33.05 5.73 -10.76
CA THR A 175 -33.83 6.95 -11.00
C THR A 175 -33.31 8.10 -10.14
N TRP A 176 -33.55 9.34 -10.57
CA TRP A 176 -33.17 10.52 -9.80
C TRP A 176 -34.13 10.77 -8.64
N SER A 177 -33.60 10.97 -7.43
CA SER A 177 -34.38 11.40 -6.27
C SER A 177 -34.15 12.88 -5.97
N PRO A 178 -35.19 13.73 -6.07
CA PRO A 178 -35.11 15.13 -5.64
C PRO A 178 -34.76 15.27 -4.15
N GLN A 179 -35.26 14.37 -3.29
CA GLN A 179 -35.00 14.39 -1.85
C GLN A 179 -33.54 14.05 -1.52
N LYS A 180 -32.93 13.11 -2.25
CA LYS A 180 -31.53 12.71 -2.05
C LYS A 180 -30.53 13.46 -2.94
N ARG A 181 -31.01 14.33 -3.84
CA ARG A 181 -30.23 15.07 -4.84
C ARG A 181 -29.21 14.17 -5.55
N GLY A 182 -29.67 13.03 -6.07
CA GLY A 182 -28.80 12.01 -6.66
C GLY A 182 -29.57 10.82 -7.23
N MET A 183 -28.89 10.01 -8.03
CA MET A 183 -29.43 8.73 -8.51
C MET A 183 -29.56 7.72 -7.38
N ILE A 184 -30.75 7.15 -7.25
CA ILE A 184 -31.08 6.13 -6.28
C ILE A 184 -31.40 4.81 -6.98
N ARG A 185 -31.33 3.74 -6.20
CA ARG A 185 -31.96 2.47 -6.56
C ARG A 185 -33.39 2.55 -6.03
N GLU A 186 -34.36 2.56 -6.92
CA GLU A 186 -35.78 2.53 -6.57
C GLU A 186 -36.32 1.12 -6.81
N GLU A 187 -36.98 0.55 -5.80
CA GLU A 187 -37.52 -0.82 -5.80
C GLU A 187 -38.80 -0.96 -6.66
N ILE A 188 -38.83 -0.27 -7.79
CA ILE A 188 -39.78 -0.48 -8.88
C ILE A 188 -39.10 -1.41 -9.88
N GLN A 189 -39.77 -2.49 -10.28
CA GLN A 189 -39.22 -3.49 -11.18
C GLN A 189 -39.53 -3.12 -12.64
N PRO A 190 -38.56 -2.62 -13.43
CA PRO A 190 -38.80 -2.31 -14.82
C PRO A 190 -38.73 -3.60 -15.66
N ARG A 191 -39.52 -3.63 -16.74
CA ARG A 191 -39.74 -4.80 -17.59
C ARG A 191 -39.59 -4.46 -19.06
N ILE A 192 -39.07 -5.41 -19.82
CA ILE A 192 -39.08 -5.40 -21.29
C ILE A 192 -39.97 -6.54 -21.75
N TRP A 193 -40.89 -6.25 -22.67
CA TRP A 193 -41.94 -7.16 -23.09
C TRP A 193 -41.64 -7.74 -24.48
N ARG A 194 -42.23 -8.89 -24.76
CA ARG A 194 -42.22 -9.52 -26.09
C ARG A 194 -43.61 -9.44 -26.70
N GLN A 195 -43.71 -8.83 -27.88
CA GLN A 195 -44.91 -8.87 -28.70
C GLN A 195 -44.67 -9.70 -29.97
N THR A 196 -45.69 -10.41 -30.42
CA THR A 196 -45.71 -11.08 -31.73
C THR A 196 -46.80 -10.46 -32.59
N ILE A 197 -46.44 -10.06 -33.79
CA ILE A 197 -47.33 -9.51 -34.80
C ILE A 197 -47.41 -10.54 -35.93
N PRO A 198 -48.60 -11.11 -36.22
CA PRO A 198 -48.76 -12.00 -37.35
C PRO A 198 -48.59 -11.23 -38.66
N LEU A 199 -47.88 -11.82 -39.61
CA LEU A 199 -47.67 -11.27 -40.95
C LEU A 199 -48.44 -12.10 -41.99
N ASP A 200 -48.71 -11.53 -43.15
CA ASP A 200 -49.39 -12.25 -44.23
C ASP A 200 -48.39 -13.19 -44.94
N PRO A 201 -48.49 -14.51 -44.75
CA PRO A 201 -47.50 -15.44 -45.29
C PRO A 201 -47.60 -15.60 -46.81
N ALA A 202 -48.63 -15.02 -47.45
CA ALA A 202 -48.78 -15.02 -48.90
C ALA A 202 -48.11 -13.82 -49.59
N LYS A 203 -47.70 -12.79 -48.85
CA LYS A 203 -47.15 -11.53 -49.38
C LYS A 203 -45.67 -11.37 -49.10
N THR A 204 -44.98 -10.62 -49.96
CA THR A 204 -43.54 -10.38 -49.87
C THR A 204 -43.27 -9.09 -49.12
N LEU A 205 -42.74 -9.17 -47.90
CA LEU A 205 -42.40 -8.00 -47.09
C LEU A 205 -41.02 -7.47 -47.50
N GLU A 206 -40.92 -6.16 -47.76
CA GLU A 206 -39.67 -5.50 -48.16
C GLU A 206 -39.14 -4.54 -47.08
N ALA A 207 -40.04 -3.96 -46.28
CA ALA A 207 -39.66 -3.11 -45.16
C ALA A 207 -40.81 -2.98 -44.15
N LEU A 208 -40.47 -2.50 -42.96
CA LEU A 208 -41.44 -2.08 -41.94
C LEU A 208 -41.07 -0.70 -41.41
N THR A 209 -42.06 0.10 -41.05
CA THR A 209 -41.87 1.43 -40.46
C THR A 209 -42.48 1.44 -39.07
N LEU A 210 -41.66 1.74 -38.06
CA LEU A 210 -42.08 1.85 -36.67
C LEU A 210 -43.13 2.97 -36.49
N PRO A 211 -43.96 2.95 -35.44
CA PRO A 211 -44.90 4.03 -35.19
C PRO A 211 -44.22 5.38 -34.93
N TYR A 212 -44.97 6.49 -35.05
CA TYR A 212 -44.48 7.82 -34.66
C TYR A 212 -44.90 8.13 -33.22
N ASN A 213 -44.24 7.50 -32.25
CA ASN A 213 -44.53 7.64 -30.83
C ASN A 213 -43.30 7.38 -29.96
N ARG A 214 -42.58 8.44 -29.60
CA ARG A 214 -41.29 8.34 -28.87
C ARG A 214 -41.36 7.61 -27.53
N ARG A 215 -42.55 7.53 -26.94
CA ARG A 215 -42.77 6.81 -25.67
C ARG A 215 -42.72 5.30 -25.83
N MET A 216 -42.71 4.79 -27.07
CA MET A 216 -42.58 3.38 -27.40
C MET A 216 -41.13 3.09 -27.79
N HIS A 217 -40.52 2.10 -27.16
CA HIS A 217 -39.09 1.79 -27.34
C HIS A 217 -38.87 0.34 -27.77
N VAL A 218 -38.02 0.15 -28.78
CA VAL A 218 -37.64 -1.17 -29.32
C VAL A 218 -36.16 -1.44 -29.05
N PHE A 219 -35.86 -2.56 -28.41
CA PHE A 219 -34.49 -3.00 -28.10
C PHE A 219 -33.99 -4.06 -29.08
N ALA A 220 -34.87 -4.94 -29.56
CA ALA A 220 -34.54 -5.96 -30.55
C ALA A 220 -35.78 -6.41 -31.32
N ALA A 221 -35.60 -6.91 -32.54
CA ALA A 221 -36.68 -7.48 -33.34
C ALA A 221 -36.20 -8.64 -34.21
N THR A 222 -37.08 -9.59 -34.53
CA THR A 222 -36.76 -10.78 -35.33
C THR A 222 -37.97 -11.23 -36.13
N LEU A 223 -37.79 -11.50 -37.42
CA LEU A 223 -38.80 -12.05 -38.32
C LEU A 223 -38.72 -13.57 -38.36
N GLU A 224 -39.88 -14.23 -38.49
CA GLU A 224 -39.98 -15.66 -38.71
C GLU A 224 -40.39 -15.94 -40.16
N ALA A 225 -39.53 -16.66 -40.89
CA ALA A 225 -39.69 -16.90 -42.31
C ALA A 225 -40.70 -18.02 -42.61
N VAL A 226 -41.44 -17.90 -43.72
CA VAL A 226 -42.27 -18.99 -44.27
C VAL A 226 -41.37 -20.00 -44.97
N GLU A 227 -40.44 -19.51 -45.77
CA GLU A 227 -39.41 -20.26 -46.48
C GLU A 227 -38.05 -19.61 -46.19
N TRP A 228 -37.01 -20.42 -46.09
CA TRP A 228 -35.65 -19.96 -45.77
C TRP A 228 -34.78 -19.96 -47.02
N ASN A 229 -34.22 -18.81 -47.39
CA ASN A 229 -33.37 -18.63 -48.57
C ASN A 229 -31.98 -18.04 -48.23
N ASP A 230 -31.11 -17.97 -49.23
CA ASP A 230 -29.72 -17.52 -49.07
C ASP A 230 -29.60 -16.02 -48.76
N GLU A 231 -30.52 -15.19 -49.25
CA GLU A 231 -30.54 -13.73 -48.96
C GLU A 231 -30.88 -13.47 -47.49
N GLN A 232 -31.89 -14.16 -46.96
CA GLN A 232 -32.24 -14.13 -45.54
C GLN A 232 -31.10 -14.66 -44.67
N ALA A 233 -30.43 -15.73 -45.10
CA ALA A 233 -29.27 -16.27 -44.39
C ALA A 233 -28.06 -15.33 -44.41
N ALA A 234 -27.82 -14.61 -45.52
CA ALA A 234 -26.77 -13.60 -45.62
C ALA A 234 -27.05 -12.40 -44.72
N TYR A 235 -28.28 -11.86 -44.74
CA TYR A 235 -28.68 -10.74 -43.89
C TYR A 235 -28.60 -11.09 -42.39
N ALA A 236 -29.07 -12.29 -42.01
CA ALA A 236 -29.02 -12.74 -40.62
C ALA A 236 -27.57 -12.91 -40.12
N ARG A 237 -26.68 -13.40 -40.97
CA ARG A 237 -25.24 -13.51 -40.67
C ARG A 237 -24.58 -12.14 -40.53
N ASP A 238 -24.77 -11.23 -41.49
CA ASP A 238 -24.22 -9.86 -41.43
C ASP A 238 -24.68 -9.12 -40.15
N THR A 239 -25.97 -9.22 -39.83
CA THR A 239 -26.53 -8.62 -38.61
C THR A 239 -25.89 -9.22 -37.35
N ALA A 240 -25.75 -10.55 -37.27
CA ALA A 240 -25.11 -11.21 -36.15
C ALA A 240 -23.62 -10.84 -36.01
N GLU A 241 -22.90 -10.70 -37.13
CA GLU A 241 -21.49 -10.30 -37.14
C GLU A 241 -21.27 -8.87 -36.64
N ARG A 242 -22.17 -7.94 -37.01
CA ARG A 242 -22.16 -6.54 -36.54
C ARG A 242 -22.37 -6.46 -35.03
N TYR A 243 -23.39 -7.14 -34.51
CA TYR A 243 -23.64 -7.17 -33.06
C TYR A 243 -22.52 -7.90 -32.32
N ALA A 244 -21.95 -8.98 -32.88
CA ALA A 244 -20.75 -9.60 -32.32
C ALA A 244 -19.52 -8.66 -32.36
N ALA A 245 -19.46 -7.70 -33.30
CA ALA A 245 -18.41 -6.68 -33.35
C ALA A 245 -18.57 -5.61 -32.25
N LEU A 246 -19.81 -5.29 -31.82
CA LEU A 246 -20.05 -4.47 -30.62
C LEU A 246 -19.38 -5.10 -29.38
N GLY A 247 -19.44 -6.43 -29.26
CA GLY A 247 -18.72 -7.18 -28.22
C GLY A 247 -17.20 -7.26 -28.41
N ARG A 248 -16.66 -6.98 -29.61
CA ARG A 248 -15.22 -7.03 -29.94
C ARG A 248 -14.49 -5.69 -29.80
N ARG A 249 -15.19 -4.54 -29.82
CA ARG A 249 -14.58 -3.19 -29.72
C ARG A 249 -13.75 -2.98 -28.45
N GLY A 250 -14.07 -3.67 -27.35
CA GLY A 250 -13.35 -3.52 -26.07
C GLY A 250 -11.94 -4.16 -26.01
N ALA A 251 -11.60 -5.09 -26.91
CA ALA A 251 -10.36 -5.88 -26.79
C ALA A 251 -9.20 -5.38 -27.68
N VAL A 252 -9.48 -4.88 -28.89
CA VAL A 252 -8.46 -4.49 -29.88
C VAL A 252 -7.87 -3.10 -29.63
N GLU A 253 -8.63 -2.14 -29.09
CA GLU A 253 -8.12 -0.79 -28.78
C GLU A 253 -7.12 -0.76 -27.60
N ALA A 254 -7.18 -1.75 -26.73
CA ALA A 254 -6.48 -1.71 -25.46
C ALA A 254 -5.04 -2.29 -25.52
N GLU A 255 -4.73 -3.19 -26.47
CA GLU A 255 -3.34 -3.56 -26.76
C GLU A 255 -2.53 -2.37 -27.31
N GLY A 256 -3.16 -1.56 -28.18
CA GLY A 256 -2.58 -0.31 -28.70
C GLY A 256 -2.29 0.72 -27.59
N LEU A 257 -3.20 0.85 -26.62
CA LEU A 257 -3.02 1.75 -25.48
C LEU A 257 -1.86 1.31 -24.57
N VAL A 258 -1.77 0.02 -24.22
CA VAL A 258 -0.66 -0.50 -23.40
C VAL A 258 0.68 -0.22 -24.09
N ALA A 259 0.80 -0.55 -25.38
CA ALA A 259 2.01 -0.30 -26.16
C ALA A 259 2.36 1.20 -26.24
N ALA A 260 1.36 2.07 -26.37
CA ALA A 260 1.56 3.52 -26.45
C ALA A 260 2.02 4.12 -25.11
N PHE A 261 1.42 3.72 -23.98
CA PHE A 261 1.90 4.13 -22.66
C PHE A 261 3.30 3.60 -22.37
N ASP A 262 3.64 2.39 -22.81
CA ASP A 262 4.99 1.83 -22.72
C ASP A 262 6.01 2.60 -23.56
N ALA A 263 5.65 3.00 -24.77
CA ALA A 263 6.50 3.83 -25.63
C ALA A 263 6.73 5.22 -25.02
N LEU A 264 5.66 5.86 -24.54
CA LEU A 264 5.74 7.15 -23.85
C LEU A 264 6.61 7.05 -22.59
N GLY A 265 6.46 5.98 -21.80
CA GLY A 265 7.28 5.73 -20.61
C GLY A 265 8.77 5.66 -20.94
N ARG A 266 9.16 4.89 -21.97
CA ARG A 266 10.56 4.80 -22.43
C ARG A 266 11.08 6.15 -22.93
N GLN A 267 10.26 6.92 -23.65
CA GLN A 267 10.64 8.24 -24.14
C GLN A 267 10.91 9.21 -22.98
N LEU A 268 10.06 9.20 -21.95
CA LEU A 268 10.23 10.01 -20.75
C LEU A 268 11.47 9.58 -19.96
N ASP A 269 11.68 8.28 -19.77
CA ASP A 269 12.86 7.75 -19.08
C ASP A 269 14.16 8.19 -19.77
N GLY A 270 14.23 8.14 -21.11
CA GLY A 270 15.37 8.62 -21.88
C GLY A 270 15.64 10.11 -21.71
N ARG A 271 14.59 10.95 -21.70
CA ARG A 271 14.73 12.40 -21.49
C ARG A 271 15.13 12.75 -20.05
N ILE A 272 14.57 12.06 -19.06
CA ILE A 272 14.95 12.24 -17.65
C ILE A 272 16.43 11.87 -17.45
N ALA A 273 16.88 10.76 -18.05
CA ALA A 273 18.27 10.31 -17.96
C ALA A 273 19.26 11.27 -18.65
N ALA A 274 18.85 11.93 -19.75
CA ALA A 274 19.67 12.92 -20.44
C ALA A 274 19.84 14.24 -19.66
N GLY A 275 18.98 14.50 -18.67
CA GLY A 275 18.95 15.77 -17.94
C GLY A 275 18.37 16.93 -18.76
N GLY A 276 18.57 18.17 -18.27
CA GLY A 276 18.13 19.39 -18.94
C GLY A 276 16.95 20.11 -18.27
N PRO A 277 16.31 21.07 -18.96
CA PRO A 277 15.16 21.80 -18.42
C PRO A 277 13.95 20.85 -18.23
N PHE A 278 13.08 21.19 -17.27
CA PHE A 278 11.83 20.48 -17.00
C PHE A 278 11.92 19.00 -16.54
N VAL A 279 13.08 18.53 -16.08
CA VAL A 279 13.25 17.15 -15.58
C VAL A 279 12.23 16.78 -14.50
N ARG A 280 11.82 17.74 -13.65
CA ARG A 280 10.77 17.54 -12.63
C ARG A 280 9.39 17.30 -13.27
N GLN A 281 8.99 18.15 -14.22
CA GLN A 281 7.76 18.02 -14.97
C GLN A 281 7.70 16.72 -15.78
N LEU A 282 8.83 16.31 -16.38
CA LEU A 282 8.96 15.02 -17.06
C LEU A 282 8.76 13.84 -16.08
N GLY A 283 9.25 13.98 -14.84
CA GLY A 283 8.97 13.03 -13.75
C GLY A 283 7.47 12.91 -13.44
N TRP A 284 6.74 14.04 -13.40
CA TRP A 284 5.28 14.02 -13.20
C TRP A 284 4.54 13.33 -14.34
N LEU A 285 4.93 13.58 -15.60
CA LEU A 285 4.38 12.86 -16.75
C LEU A 285 4.70 11.36 -16.64
N ARG A 286 5.92 11.01 -16.23
CA ARG A 286 6.35 9.61 -16.09
C ARG A 286 5.54 8.87 -15.02
N THR A 287 5.26 9.52 -13.89
CA THR A 287 4.40 8.98 -12.83
C THR A 287 2.96 8.79 -13.30
N GLN A 288 2.39 9.74 -14.04
CA GLN A 288 1.08 9.60 -14.64
C GLN A 288 1.04 8.46 -15.68
N THR A 289 2.03 8.38 -16.55
CA THR A 289 2.20 7.25 -17.49
C THR A 289 2.27 5.92 -16.75
N ALA A 290 3.07 5.84 -15.67
CA ALA A 290 3.22 4.64 -14.86
C ALA A 290 1.90 4.23 -14.18
N HIS A 291 1.12 5.21 -13.72
CA HIS A 291 -0.22 4.98 -13.17
C HIS A 291 -1.14 4.32 -14.19
N TRP A 292 -1.15 4.80 -15.43
CA TRP A 292 -1.94 4.20 -16.51
C TRP A 292 -1.40 2.84 -16.95
N GLN A 293 -0.08 2.64 -17.03
CA GLN A 293 0.54 1.33 -17.27
C GLN A 293 0.10 0.30 -16.24
N HIS A 294 0.09 0.68 -14.95
CA HIS A 294 -0.38 -0.18 -13.87
C HIS A 294 -1.88 -0.46 -13.98
N ARG A 295 -2.70 0.57 -14.23
CA ARG A 295 -4.16 0.43 -14.30
C ARG A 295 -4.59 -0.43 -15.49
N LEU A 296 -3.94 -0.30 -16.65
CA LEU A 296 -4.19 -1.12 -17.84
C LEU A 296 -3.58 -2.53 -17.74
N GLY A 297 -2.57 -2.73 -16.88
CA GLY A 297 -1.87 -4.00 -16.70
C GLY A 297 -2.63 -5.07 -15.88
N SER A 298 -3.86 -4.79 -15.43
CA SER A 298 -4.71 -5.74 -14.70
C SER A 298 -6.01 -6.01 -15.47
N VAL A 299 -6.52 -7.25 -15.47
CA VAL A 299 -7.72 -7.64 -16.22
C VAL A 299 -8.95 -6.81 -15.80
N THR A 300 -9.11 -6.54 -14.50
CA THR A 300 -10.19 -5.68 -13.97
C THR A 300 -9.98 -4.19 -14.22
N GLY A 301 -8.72 -3.73 -14.23
CA GLY A 301 -8.38 -2.34 -14.56
C GLY A 301 -8.47 -2.03 -16.06
N PHE A 302 -8.27 -3.02 -16.93
CA PHE A 302 -8.35 -2.93 -18.38
C PHE A 302 -9.74 -2.47 -18.87
N PHE A 303 -10.81 -3.18 -18.47
CA PHE A 303 -12.17 -2.86 -18.91
C PHE A 303 -12.73 -1.57 -18.30
N SER A 304 -12.30 -1.18 -17.09
CA SER A 304 -12.80 0.02 -16.40
C SER A 304 -12.05 1.32 -16.76
N ALA A 305 -10.88 1.23 -17.38
CA ALA A 305 -9.97 2.37 -17.60
C ALA A 305 -9.75 2.76 -19.08
N ALA A 306 -9.98 1.85 -20.03
CA ALA A 306 -9.69 2.08 -21.45
C ALA A 306 -10.32 3.37 -22.05
N PRO A 307 -11.60 3.72 -21.75
CA PRO A 307 -12.20 4.95 -22.28
C PRO A 307 -11.60 6.26 -21.72
N GLN A 308 -10.91 6.18 -20.58
CA GLN A 308 -10.21 7.31 -19.96
C GLN A 308 -8.74 7.36 -20.38
N ALA A 309 -8.16 6.20 -20.70
CA ALA A 309 -6.77 6.01 -21.06
C ALA A 309 -6.40 6.73 -22.37
N THR A 310 -7.27 6.72 -23.39
CA THR A 310 -7.02 7.47 -24.65
C THR A 310 -6.91 8.97 -24.41
N ARG A 311 -7.85 9.57 -23.65
CA ARG A 311 -7.81 11.00 -23.29
C ARG A 311 -6.59 11.32 -22.43
N ALA A 312 -6.24 10.45 -21.49
CA ALA A 312 -5.05 10.62 -20.67
C ALA A 312 -3.78 10.57 -21.51
N LEU A 313 -3.66 9.61 -22.44
CA LEU A 313 -2.51 9.48 -23.34
C LEU A 313 -2.36 10.72 -24.23
N GLN A 314 -3.47 11.23 -24.78
CA GLN A 314 -3.47 12.47 -25.57
C GLN A 314 -3.04 13.67 -24.73
N GLY A 315 -3.58 13.81 -23.51
CA GLY A 315 -3.21 14.87 -22.57
C GLY A 315 -1.72 14.84 -22.22
N LEU A 316 -1.19 13.67 -21.85
CA LEU A 316 0.23 13.51 -21.52
C LEU A 316 1.15 13.78 -22.72
N THR A 317 0.72 13.38 -23.93
CA THR A 317 1.47 13.64 -25.17
C THR A 317 1.47 15.12 -25.53
N ASN A 318 0.37 15.83 -25.25
CA ASN A 318 0.28 17.29 -25.43
C ASN A 318 1.16 18.02 -24.41
N ASP A 319 1.12 17.62 -23.14
CA ASP A 319 1.97 18.17 -22.10
C ASP A 319 3.46 17.96 -22.44
N LEU A 320 3.85 16.76 -22.89
CA LEU A 320 5.21 16.49 -23.34
C LEU A 320 5.65 17.38 -24.52
N ARG A 321 4.75 17.62 -25.48
CA ARG A 321 4.99 18.56 -26.60
C ARG A 321 5.16 19.99 -26.11
N SER A 322 4.34 20.44 -25.15
CA SER A 322 4.45 21.77 -24.53
C SER A 322 5.82 21.96 -23.89
N LEU A 323 6.27 21.00 -23.09
CA LEU A 323 7.58 21.03 -22.44
C LEU A 323 8.72 21.02 -23.47
N ALA A 324 8.61 20.22 -24.54
CA ALA A 324 9.59 20.19 -25.62
C ALA A 324 9.68 21.53 -26.37
N ALA A 325 8.60 22.32 -26.38
CA ALA A 325 8.56 23.67 -26.95
C ALA A 325 9.00 24.77 -25.97
N GLY A 326 9.45 24.43 -24.75
CA GLY A 326 9.89 25.41 -23.75
C GLY A 326 8.78 25.95 -22.83
N ASN A 327 7.55 25.43 -22.92
CA ASN A 327 6.39 25.95 -22.19
C ASN A 327 5.96 25.00 -21.06
N ASP A 328 5.97 25.48 -19.81
CA ASP A 328 5.50 24.71 -18.64
C ASP A 328 3.97 24.80 -18.45
N PRO A 329 3.20 23.70 -18.62
CA PRO A 329 1.75 23.71 -18.49
C PRO A 329 1.23 23.62 -17.05
N PHE A 330 2.10 23.47 -16.04
CA PHE A 330 1.71 23.11 -14.67
C PHE A 330 1.46 24.25 -13.66
N PRO A 331 2.11 25.44 -13.71
CA PRO A 331 2.00 26.48 -12.68
C PRO A 331 0.57 26.95 -12.36
N LEU A 332 -0.37 26.78 -13.29
CA LEU A 332 -1.77 27.17 -13.13
C LEU A 332 -2.77 26.02 -13.30
N ARG A 333 -2.31 24.78 -13.36
CA ARG A 333 -3.20 23.63 -13.52
C ARG A 333 -4.10 23.49 -12.29
N ARG A 334 -5.41 23.34 -12.54
CA ARG A 334 -6.46 23.17 -11.54
C ARG A 334 -7.04 21.76 -11.60
N GLY A 335 -7.83 21.39 -10.58
CA GLY A 335 -8.42 20.06 -10.44
C GLY A 335 -7.46 19.06 -9.80
N THR A 336 -7.82 17.78 -9.88
CA THR A 336 -7.01 16.68 -9.33
C THR A 336 -5.92 16.27 -10.32
N ILE A 337 -4.68 16.24 -9.85
CA ILE A 337 -3.47 15.96 -10.62
C ILE A 337 -2.66 14.92 -9.85
N LEU A 338 -2.06 13.97 -10.56
CA LEU A 338 -1.07 13.06 -9.99
C LEU A 338 0.33 13.60 -10.32
N ARG A 339 1.13 13.82 -9.29
CA ARG A 339 2.52 14.29 -9.40
C ARG A 339 3.45 13.35 -8.65
N SER A 340 4.73 13.66 -8.68
CA SER A 340 5.75 12.97 -7.92
C SER A 340 6.90 13.89 -7.57
N TYR A 341 7.57 13.59 -6.47
CA TYR A 341 8.87 14.16 -6.16
C TYR A 341 9.95 13.10 -6.38
N ARG A 342 11.19 13.52 -6.66
CA ARG A 342 12.33 12.60 -6.80
C ARG A 342 12.97 12.41 -5.42
N SER A 343 12.98 11.18 -4.92
CA SER A 343 13.58 10.85 -3.63
C SER A 343 15.10 10.90 -3.69
N GLU A 344 15.72 11.55 -2.69
CA GLU A 344 17.19 11.61 -2.55
C GLU A 344 17.80 10.28 -2.08
N VAL A 345 16.98 9.42 -1.46
CA VAL A 345 17.39 8.12 -0.91
C VAL A 345 17.80 7.16 -2.03
N ASP A 346 16.87 6.84 -2.91
CA ASP A 346 17.03 5.82 -3.96
C ASP A 346 16.87 6.36 -5.38
N GLY A 347 16.57 7.66 -5.53
CA GLY A 347 16.35 8.28 -6.84
C GLY A 347 14.99 7.95 -7.47
N SER A 348 14.11 7.26 -6.74
CA SER A 348 12.77 6.91 -7.21
C SER A 348 11.85 8.13 -7.34
N LEU A 349 10.83 8.02 -8.18
CA LEU A 349 9.73 8.99 -8.25
C LEU A 349 8.64 8.55 -7.30
N GLN A 350 8.44 9.30 -6.21
CA GLN A 350 7.40 9.01 -5.23
C GLN A 350 6.12 9.78 -5.55
N PRO A 351 5.00 9.09 -5.79
CA PRO A 351 3.76 9.73 -6.21
C PRO A 351 3.07 10.47 -5.06
N TYR A 352 2.31 11.51 -5.41
CA TYR A 352 1.31 12.12 -4.55
C TYR A 352 0.17 12.69 -5.40
N SER A 353 -1.06 12.67 -4.86
CA SER A 353 -2.21 13.31 -5.51
C SER A 353 -2.39 14.72 -4.97
N LEU A 354 -2.64 15.68 -5.86
CA LEU A 354 -2.86 17.08 -5.52
C LEU A 354 -4.19 17.53 -6.13
N ALA A 355 -5.05 18.15 -5.34
CA ALA A 355 -6.26 18.79 -5.82
C ALA A 355 -6.18 20.30 -5.57
N VAL A 356 -6.20 21.06 -6.67
CA VAL A 356 -6.13 22.52 -6.64
C VAL A 356 -7.53 23.07 -6.98
N PRO A 357 -8.19 23.81 -6.07
CA PRO A 357 -9.55 24.29 -6.29
C PRO A 357 -9.61 25.32 -7.40
N ALA A 358 -10.76 25.42 -8.08
CA ALA A 358 -10.96 26.40 -9.16
C ALA A 358 -10.72 27.85 -8.71
N GLY A 359 -11.03 28.16 -7.43
CA GLY A 359 -10.82 29.46 -6.82
C GLY A 359 -9.38 29.82 -6.43
N TYR A 360 -8.39 28.91 -6.60
CA TYR A 360 -7.00 29.25 -6.31
C TYR A 360 -6.47 30.29 -7.30
N LYS A 361 -5.84 31.33 -6.77
CA LYS A 361 -5.16 32.40 -7.49
C LYS A 361 -3.79 32.59 -6.85
N ALA A 362 -2.75 32.75 -7.67
CA ALA A 362 -1.37 32.90 -7.20
C ALA A 362 -1.04 34.32 -6.69
N ASP A 363 -2.08 35.05 -6.25
CA ASP A 363 -2.01 36.43 -5.75
C ASP A 363 -2.08 36.50 -4.21
N ARG A 364 -2.30 35.36 -3.54
CA ARG A 364 -2.34 35.24 -2.08
C ARG A 364 -1.92 33.85 -1.60
N PRO A 365 -1.42 33.72 -0.36
CA PRO A 365 -1.13 32.42 0.22
C PRO A 365 -2.44 31.64 0.46
N PHE A 366 -2.41 30.33 0.20
CA PHE A 366 -3.55 29.43 0.32
C PHE A 366 -3.30 28.35 1.38
N PRO A 367 -4.32 27.92 2.15
CA PRO A 367 -4.16 26.80 3.08
C PRO A 367 -3.91 25.48 2.34
N LEU A 368 -3.28 24.53 3.03
CA LEU A 368 -2.97 23.19 2.53
C LEU A 368 -3.53 22.14 3.50
N LEU A 369 -4.35 21.23 3.00
CA LEU A 369 -4.78 20.03 3.71
C LEU A 369 -3.95 18.84 3.26
N VAL A 370 -3.22 18.22 4.18
CA VAL A 370 -2.51 16.96 3.99
C VAL A 370 -3.42 15.85 4.51
N THR A 371 -3.87 14.96 3.64
CA THR A 371 -4.85 13.92 3.96
C THR A 371 -4.23 12.54 3.74
N LEU A 372 -4.12 11.79 4.84
CA LEU A 372 -3.38 10.55 4.94
C LEU A 372 -4.35 9.36 4.85
N HIS A 373 -4.06 8.43 3.95
CA HIS A 373 -4.87 7.24 3.71
C HIS A 373 -4.68 6.16 4.79
N GLY A 374 -5.68 5.29 4.93
CA GLY A 374 -5.65 4.11 5.81
C GLY A 374 -4.89 2.91 5.22
N HIS A 375 -4.75 1.85 6.03
CA HIS A 375 -4.15 0.57 5.62
C HIS A 375 -5.02 -0.12 4.54
N GLY A 376 -4.42 -0.86 3.60
CA GLY A 376 -5.14 -1.61 2.57
C GLY A 376 -5.23 -0.96 1.17
N TRP A 377 -4.80 0.28 1.04
CA TRP A 377 -4.56 0.90 -0.26
C TRP A 377 -3.16 0.45 -0.69
N TYR A 378 -3.07 -0.74 -1.34
CA TYR A 378 -2.00 -1.61 -1.93
C TYR A 378 -1.55 -1.57 -3.42
N ALA A 379 -0.98 -0.52 -4.01
CA ALA A 379 -0.42 -0.44 -5.38
C ALA A 379 0.83 0.49 -5.54
N PRO A 380 1.54 0.57 -6.68
CA PRO A 380 2.61 1.56 -6.88
C PRO A 380 2.17 3.05 -6.89
N PHE A 381 0.89 3.33 -6.62
CA PHE A 381 0.28 4.68 -6.63
C PHE A 381 -0.72 4.85 -5.47
N GLN A 382 -0.39 4.35 -4.27
CA GLN A 382 -1.32 4.34 -3.12
C GLN A 382 -1.42 5.73 -2.50
N GLY A 383 -2.35 6.52 -2.98
CA GLY A 383 -2.98 7.56 -2.19
C GLY A 383 -4.47 7.43 -2.43
N HIS A 384 -5.31 7.90 -1.51
CA HIS A 384 -6.66 8.20 -1.96
C HIS A 384 -6.59 9.43 -2.87
N PRO A 385 -7.42 9.54 -3.92
CA PRO A 385 -7.42 10.73 -4.76
C PRO A 385 -7.66 11.95 -3.87
N ALA A 386 -6.80 12.96 -4.01
CA ALA A 386 -7.02 14.24 -3.36
C ALA A 386 -8.37 14.78 -3.86
N ARG A 387 -9.25 15.13 -2.92
CA ARG A 387 -10.57 15.67 -3.23
C ARG A 387 -10.46 17.17 -3.43
N THR A 388 -11.09 17.67 -4.49
CA THR A 388 -11.26 19.11 -4.68
C THR A 388 -12.15 19.66 -3.59
N SER A 389 -11.66 20.67 -2.87
CA SER A 389 -12.36 21.31 -1.77
C SER A 389 -12.22 22.82 -1.92
N ASP A 390 -13.33 23.54 -1.84
CA ASP A 390 -13.29 25.00 -1.99
C ASP A 390 -12.48 25.65 -0.87
N GLY A 391 -11.65 26.63 -1.23
CA GLY A 391 -10.88 27.42 -0.28
C GLY A 391 -9.61 26.78 0.27
N ILE A 392 -9.25 25.56 -0.14
CA ILE A 392 -8.03 24.86 0.33
C ILE A 392 -7.42 23.98 -0.77
N ILE A 393 -6.09 23.89 -0.81
CA ILE A 393 -5.40 22.91 -1.66
C ILE A 393 -5.33 21.59 -0.88
N THR A 394 -5.64 20.47 -1.51
CA THR A 394 -5.59 19.15 -0.86
C THR A 394 -4.44 18.33 -1.42
N LEU A 395 -3.55 17.84 -0.56
CA LEU A 395 -2.44 16.95 -0.87
C LEU A 395 -2.68 15.58 -0.20
N ALA A 396 -2.62 14.52 -0.99
CA ALA A 396 -2.65 13.13 -0.53
C ALA A 396 -1.32 12.44 -0.91
N PRO A 397 -0.33 12.41 0.00
CA PRO A 397 0.94 11.73 -0.20
C PRO A 397 0.77 10.20 -0.29
N HIS A 398 1.73 9.54 -0.95
CA HIS A 398 1.78 8.08 -0.99
C HIS A 398 2.26 7.45 0.33
N GLY A 399 3.27 8.03 0.99
CA GLY A 399 3.85 7.47 2.22
C GLY A 399 4.32 6.03 2.05
N ARG A 400 5.44 5.82 1.33
CA ARG A 400 5.84 4.51 0.80
C ARG A 400 5.94 3.40 1.86
N GLY A 401 5.70 2.16 1.44
CA GLY A 401 5.96 0.98 2.27
C GLY A 401 5.00 0.78 3.46
N SER A 402 3.94 1.59 3.58
CA SER A 402 2.86 1.33 4.56
C SER A 402 3.32 1.36 6.03
N GLN A 403 4.34 2.16 6.32
CA GLN A 403 5.06 2.17 7.60
C GLN A 403 4.42 3.10 8.64
N ASP A 404 3.09 3.23 8.67
CA ASP A 404 2.38 4.21 9.53
C ASP A 404 2.82 5.67 9.37
N TYR A 405 3.38 6.03 8.21
CA TYR A 405 4.00 7.34 8.00
C TYR A 405 5.20 7.61 8.94
N MET A 406 5.88 6.56 9.38
CA MET A 406 7.18 6.60 10.07
C MET A 406 8.32 6.38 9.07
N LEU A 407 9.55 6.69 9.48
CA LEU A 407 10.78 6.43 8.70
C LEU A 407 10.72 7.06 7.31
N LEU A 408 10.88 6.30 6.22
CA LEU A 408 10.84 6.82 4.85
C LEU A 408 9.46 7.40 4.50
N ALA A 409 8.39 6.83 5.04
CA ALA A 409 7.03 7.31 4.78
C ALA A 409 6.78 8.68 5.45
N GLU A 410 7.48 8.98 6.54
CA GLU A 410 7.49 10.31 7.17
C GLU A 410 8.14 11.33 6.24
N ASP A 411 9.35 11.01 5.76
CA ASP A 411 10.14 11.86 4.88
C ASP A 411 9.42 12.09 3.53
N ASP A 412 8.68 11.09 3.03
CA ASP A 412 7.82 11.21 1.84
C ASP A 412 6.71 12.25 2.01
N VAL A 413 6.06 12.31 3.17
CA VAL A 413 4.99 13.28 3.43
C VAL A 413 5.58 14.69 3.47
N LEU A 414 6.69 14.88 4.20
CA LEU A 414 7.35 16.17 4.31
C LEU A 414 7.88 16.65 2.96
N ALA A 415 8.50 15.76 2.18
CA ALA A 415 8.99 16.07 0.84
C ALA A 415 7.86 16.42 -0.14
N ALA A 416 6.70 15.76 -0.04
CA ALA A 416 5.53 16.10 -0.85
C ALA A 416 4.96 17.49 -0.49
N ILE A 417 4.94 17.85 0.80
CA ILE A 417 4.56 19.20 1.24
C ILE A 417 5.52 20.24 0.67
N ASP A 418 6.83 19.98 0.78
CA ASP A 418 7.87 20.88 0.28
C ASP A 418 7.82 21.02 -1.25
N ASP A 419 7.54 19.94 -1.99
CA ASP A 419 7.40 19.95 -3.44
C ASP A 419 6.17 20.77 -3.88
N VAL A 420 5.03 20.65 -3.17
CA VAL A 420 3.84 21.48 -3.43
C VAL A 420 4.11 22.95 -3.12
N TRP A 421 4.78 23.25 -2.02
CA TRP A 421 5.09 24.63 -1.63
C TRP A 421 6.04 25.32 -2.63
N ARG A 422 6.90 24.59 -3.33
CA ARG A 422 7.74 25.16 -4.40
C ARG A 422 6.93 25.71 -5.57
N ASP A 423 5.74 25.17 -5.82
CA ASP A 423 4.94 25.50 -7.01
C ASP A 423 3.69 26.33 -6.70
N TYR A 424 3.17 26.24 -5.48
CA TYR A 424 1.97 26.92 -5.03
C TYR A 424 2.30 27.85 -3.86
N TRP A 425 1.70 29.05 -3.84
CA TRP A 425 1.86 29.95 -2.70
C TRP A 425 1.04 29.42 -1.52
N ILE A 426 1.66 28.52 -0.74
CA ILE A 426 1.05 27.94 0.46
C ILE A 426 1.25 28.88 1.64
N ASP A 427 0.22 29.04 2.47
CA ASP A 427 0.31 29.66 3.78
C ASP A 427 0.95 28.67 4.77
N PRO A 428 2.21 28.89 5.21
CA PRO A 428 2.90 27.98 6.13
C PRO A 428 2.23 27.90 7.51
N ASP A 429 1.37 28.86 7.86
CA ASP A 429 0.61 28.85 9.11
C ASP A 429 -0.76 28.19 8.95
N ARG A 430 -1.07 27.63 7.78
CA ARG A 430 -2.36 26.95 7.51
C ARG A 430 -2.17 25.62 6.77
N ILE A 431 -1.16 24.86 7.18
CA ILE A 431 -0.98 23.46 6.77
C ILE A 431 -1.62 22.57 7.83
N ILE A 432 -2.58 21.73 7.45
CA ILE A 432 -3.32 20.86 8.37
C ILE A 432 -3.08 19.41 7.96
N VAL A 433 -2.87 18.51 8.92
CA VAL A 433 -2.76 17.07 8.63
C VAL A 433 -3.92 16.29 9.23
N GLU A 434 -4.51 15.42 8.42
CA GLU A 434 -5.60 14.55 8.85
C GLU A 434 -5.42 13.12 8.35
N GLY A 435 -6.15 12.18 8.96
CA GLY A 435 -6.25 10.84 8.41
C GLY A 435 -7.11 9.90 9.24
N HIS A 436 -7.39 8.73 8.67
CA HIS A 436 -8.18 7.68 9.29
C HIS A 436 -7.37 6.39 9.42
N SER A 437 -7.50 5.65 10.53
CA SER A 437 -6.79 4.38 10.76
C SER A 437 -5.27 4.57 10.70
N MET A 438 -4.53 3.91 9.80
CA MET A 438 -3.12 4.18 9.51
C MET A 438 -2.83 5.68 9.25
N GLY A 439 -3.74 6.38 8.56
CA GLY A 439 -3.62 7.83 8.36
C GLY A 439 -3.85 8.64 9.64
N GLY A 440 -4.68 8.13 10.55
CA GLY A 440 -4.84 8.68 11.89
C GLY A 440 -3.58 8.50 12.73
N THR A 441 -2.93 7.33 12.63
CA THR A 441 -1.60 7.07 13.22
C THR A 441 -0.57 8.06 12.68
N GLY A 442 -0.52 8.26 11.36
CA GLY A 442 0.38 9.22 10.72
C GLY A 442 0.13 10.67 11.15
N ALA A 443 -1.14 11.07 11.33
CA ALA A 443 -1.48 12.40 11.83
C ALA A 443 -1.00 12.61 13.27
N TRP A 444 -1.09 11.59 14.14
CA TRP A 444 -0.47 11.64 15.46
C TRP A 444 1.05 11.74 15.38
N HIS A 445 1.68 10.85 14.62
CA HIS A 445 3.14 10.77 14.44
C HIS A 445 3.73 12.10 13.95
N LEU A 446 3.23 12.61 12.83
CA LEU A 446 3.69 13.88 12.26
C LEU A 446 3.42 15.06 13.21
N GLY A 447 2.28 15.07 13.89
CA GLY A 447 1.92 16.13 14.83
C GLY A 447 2.88 16.22 16.02
N VAL A 448 3.28 15.09 16.61
CA VAL A 448 4.17 15.10 17.78
C VAL A 448 5.65 15.30 17.40
N HIS A 449 6.07 14.90 16.20
CA HIS A 449 7.46 15.03 15.76
C HIS A 449 7.75 16.38 15.08
N HIS A 450 6.76 16.95 14.38
CA HIS A 450 6.87 18.19 13.62
C HIS A 450 5.76 19.21 13.97
N PRO A 451 5.53 19.52 15.26
CA PRO A 451 4.40 20.37 15.67
C PRO A 451 4.48 21.80 15.12
N ASP A 452 5.67 22.24 14.70
CA ASP A 452 5.90 23.54 14.08
C ASP A 452 5.65 23.58 12.58
N ARG A 453 5.30 22.46 11.94
CA ARG A 453 4.93 22.38 10.52
C ARG A 453 3.44 22.54 10.28
N PHE A 454 2.61 22.37 11.31
CA PHE A 454 1.16 22.27 11.17
C PHE A 454 0.41 23.32 11.99
N ALA A 455 -0.74 23.74 11.46
CA ALA A 455 -1.71 24.57 12.15
C ALA A 455 -2.60 23.76 13.09
N ALA A 456 -2.88 22.50 12.72
CA ALA A 456 -3.64 21.55 13.51
C ALA A 456 -3.49 20.12 12.96
N ILE A 457 -3.84 19.15 13.80
CA ILE A 457 -3.98 17.74 13.41
C ILE A 457 -5.41 17.24 13.64
N ALA A 458 -5.89 16.35 12.78
CA ALA A 458 -7.20 15.72 12.96
C ALA A 458 -7.13 14.20 12.74
N PRO A 459 -6.71 13.42 13.74
CA PRO A 459 -6.61 11.96 13.66
C PRO A 459 -7.96 11.26 13.95
N VAL A 460 -8.32 10.26 13.15
CA VAL A 460 -9.52 9.43 13.37
C VAL A 460 -9.16 7.95 13.44
N CYS A 461 -9.58 7.25 14.50
CA CYS A 461 -9.30 5.82 14.72
C CYS A 461 -7.80 5.44 14.56
N GLY A 462 -6.90 6.38 14.86
CA GLY A 462 -5.45 6.20 14.70
C GLY A 462 -4.79 5.54 15.92
N ASN A 463 -3.75 4.74 15.67
CA ASN A 463 -2.90 4.25 16.75
C ASN A 463 -2.03 5.39 17.28
N ALA A 464 -2.01 5.57 18.59
CA ALA A 464 -1.19 6.54 19.32
C ALA A 464 -0.48 5.90 20.52
N ASP A 465 -0.91 4.68 20.91
CA ASP A 465 -0.32 3.90 21.99
C ASP A 465 -0.49 2.40 21.73
N ARG A 466 0.58 1.76 21.28
CA ARG A 466 0.62 0.33 21.03
C ARG A 466 0.38 -0.53 22.27
N ARG A 467 0.62 -0.04 23.50
CA ARG A 467 0.32 -0.83 24.72
C ARG A 467 -1.15 -1.16 24.83
N ALA A 468 -2.03 -0.34 24.24
CA ALA A 468 -3.44 -0.64 24.12
C ALA A 468 -3.69 -1.96 23.37
N TRP A 469 -2.85 -2.32 22.40
CA TRP A 469 -2.96 -3.58 21.68
C TRP A 469 -2.53 -4.79 22.50
N ASP A 470 -1.47 -4.64 23.29
CA ASP A 470 -0.99 -5.69 24.19
C ASP A 470 -2.05 -5.99 25.27
N ALA A 471 -2.63 -4.95 25.86
CA ALA A 471 -3.74 -5.05 26.81
C ALA A 471 -5.02 -5.60 26.17
N TRP A 472 -5.27 -5.31 24.89
CA TRP A 472 -6.42 -5.83 24.15
C TRP A 472 -6.24 -7.31 23.75
N LYS A 473 -5.00 -7.81 23.69
CA LYS A 473 -4.66 -9.19 23.32
C LYS A 473 -3.69 -9.85 24.32
N PRO A 474 -4.01 -9.88 25.64
CA PRO A 474 -3.05 -10.22 26.69
C PRO A 474 -2.65 -11.71 26.73
N LYS A 475 -3.32 -12.55 25.93
CA LYS A 475 -3.18 -14.01 25.98
C LYS A 475 -2.05 -14.61 25.13
N ARG A 476 -1.31 -13.80 24.37
CA ARG A 476 -0.15 -14.28 23.59
C ARG A 476 1.11 -14.20 24.44
N ARG A 477 1.58 -15.32 24.99
CA ARG A 477 2.95 -15.41 25.53
C ARG A 477 3.94 -15.47 24.38
N ARG A 478 4.21 -14.32 23.74
CA ARG A 478 5.23 -14.19 22.68
C ARG A 478 6.65 -14.48 23.19
N ILE A 479 6.89 -14.30 24.49
CA ILE A 479 8.20 -14.48 25.11
C ILE A 479 8.09 -15.65 26.08
N ARG A 480 8.93 -16.68 25.87
CA ARG A 480 8.92 -17.96 26.62
C ARG A 480 9.84 -17.98 27.82
N TYR A 481 10.56 -16.89 28.04
CA TYR A 481 11.50 -16.69 29.12
C TYR A 481 11.17 -15.35 29.79
N GLU A 482 11.62 -15.20 31.02
CA GLU A 482 11.55 -13.92 31.71
C GLU A 482 12.49 -12.92 31.04
N VAL A 483 11.99 -11.73 30.74
CA VAL A 483 12.83 -10.67 30.16
C VAL A 483 13.68 -10.09 31.30
N PRO A 484 15.02 -10.13 31.21
CA PRO A 484 15.86 -9.57 32.26
C PRO A 484 15.61 -8.06 32.44
N PRO A 485 15.70 -7.51 33.67
CA PRO A 485 15.35 -6.11 33.95
C PRO A 485 16.02 -5.09 33.01
N ARG A 486 17.32 -5.26 32.72
CA ARG A 486 18.06 -4.37 31.82
C ARG A 486 17.51 -4.40 30.38
N PHE A 487 17.05 -5.55 29.91
CA PHE A 487 16.38 -5.67 28.61
C PHE A 487 14.94 -5.17 28.66
N ALA A 488 14.25 -5.24 29.81
CA ALA A 488 12.92 -4.66 29.98
C ALA A 488 12.98 -3.12 29.85
N GLU A 489 14.00 -2.48 30.42
CA GLU A 489 14.26 -1.04 30.25
C GLU A 489 14.53 -0.67 28.79
N LEU A 490 15.45 -1.39 28.13
CA LEU A 490 15.72 -1.22 26.70
C LEU A 490 14.43 -1.38 25.87
N ARG A 491 13.65 -2.42 26.17
CA ARG A 491 12.37 -2.69 25.50
C ARG A 491 11.41 -1.52 25.65
N SER A 492 11.22 -1.02 26.87
CA SER A 492 10.35 0.14 27.10
C SER A 492 10.85 1.38 26.34
N PHE A 493 12.15 1.66 26.36
CA PHE A 493 12.71 2.80 25.62
C PHE A 493 12.47 2.69 24.12
N LEU A 494 12.78 1.53 23.52
CA LEU A 494 12.58 1.31 22.08
C LEU A 494 11.10 1.45 21.70
N LEU A 495 10.18 0.93 22.51
CA LEU A 495 8.75 1.13 22.32
C LEU A 495 8.39 2.62 22.40
N ASP A 496 8.71 3.28 23.50
CA ASP A 496 8.37 4.70 23.69
C ASP A 496 8.97 5.60 22.61
N SER A 497 10.14 5.24 22.07
CA SER A 497 10.81 6.02 21.02
C SER A 497 10.02 6.13 19.71
N ILE A 498 9.02 5.27 19.47
CA ILE A 498 8.19 5.28 18.27
C ILE A 498 6.69 5.53 18.53
N GLU A 499 6.26 5.62 19.79
CA GLU A 499 4.84 5.74 20.14
C GLU A 499 4.43 7.21 20.36
N PRO A 500 3.45 7.76 19.61
CA PRO A 500 3.08 9.17 19.72
C PRO A 500 2.70 9.63 21.13
N VAL A 501 2.08 8.78 21.95
CA VAL A 501 1.71 9.13 23.34
C VAL A 501 2.91 9.52 24.20
N ALA A 502 4.10 8.96 23.95
CA ALA A 502 5.32 9.29 24.70
C ALA A 502 5.81 10.73 24.43
N TYR A 503 5.34 11.34 23.34
CA TYR A 503 5.66 12.67 22.85
C TYR A 503 4.50 13.67 23.00
N ALA A 504 3.41 13.31 23.70
CA ALA A 504 2.17 14.12 23.76
C ALA A 504 2.40 15.59 24.14
N GLY A 505 3.40 15.89 24.98
CA GLY A 505 3.75 17.26 25.39
C GLY A 505 4.19 18.17 24.24
N ASN A 506 4.66 17.60 23.13
CA ASN A 506 5.04 18.35 21.93
C ASN A 506 3.83 19.03 21.27
N LEU A 507 2.60 18.60 21.60
CA LEU A 507 1.36 19.18 21.08
C LEU A 507 0.93 20.46 21.80
N LEU A 508 1.71 20.99 22.76
CA LEU A 508 1.29 22.11 23.61
C LEU A 508 0.80 23.35 22.85
N SER A 509 1.34 23.59 21.65
CA SER A 509 0.93 24.70 20.75
C SER A 509 0.27 24.23 19.46
N LEU A 510 -0.10 22.95 19.36
CA LEU A 510 -0.70 22.34 18.17
C LEU A 510 -2.09 21.80 18.50
N PRO A 511 -3.17 22.50 18.07
CA PRO A 511 -4.53 22.01 18.21
C PRO A 511 -4.76 20.63 17.59
N ALA A 512 -5.46 19.75 18.31
CA ALA A 512 -5.83 18.42 17.86
C ALA A 512 -7.33 18.18 18.00
N LEU A 513 -7.99 17.74 16.92
CA LEU A 513 -9.38 17.25 16.95
C LEU A 513 -9.39 15.75 16.61
N ALA A 514 -9.42 14.93 17.64
CA ALA A 514 -9.37 13.48 17.55
C ALA A 514 -10.77 12.85 17.65
N ALA A 515 -11.00 11.76 16.90
CA ALA A 515 -12.24 10.99 17.02
C ALA A 515 -12.01 9.47 16.97
N HIS A 516 -12.88 8.72 17.64
CA HIS A 516 -12.85 7.26 17.65
C HIS A 516 -14.25 6.65 17.87
N GLY A 517 -14.53 5.51 17.24
CA GLY A 517 -15.72 4.72 17.54
C GLY A 517 -15.54 3.90 18.82
N ALA A 518 -16.52 3.95 19.74
CA ALA A 518 -16.45 3.20 21.00
C ALA A 518 -16.48 1.67 20.81
N ALA A 519 -17.07 1.22 19.68
CA ALA A 519 -17.18 -0.19 19.30
C ALA A 519 -16.18 -0.59 18.21
N ASP A 520 -15.09 0.17 18.03
CA ASP A 520 -14.06 -0.14 17.04
C ASP A 520 -13.44 -1.53 17.28
N ASP A 521 -13.59 -2.40 16.29
CA ASP A 521 -13.12 -3.78 16.29
C ASP A 521 -11.85 -4.00 15.45
N VAL A 522 -11.26 -2.92 14.93
CA VAL A 522 -10.02 -2.92 14.16
C VAL A 522 -8.89 -2.31 14.98
N VAL A 523 -9.08 -1.11 15.55
CA VAL A 523 -8.09 -0.41 16.39
C VAL A 523 -8.67 -0.25 17.80
N PRO A 524 -7.92 -0.59 18.88
CA PRO A 524 -8.41 -0.37 20.24
C PRO A 524 -8.70 1.11 20.50
N VAL A 525 -9.95 1.44 20.87
CA VAL A 525 -10.33 2.79 21.31
C VAL A 525 -9.46 3.32 22.46
N ALA A 526 -8.94 2.42 23.30
CA ALA A 526 -8.00 2.74 24.37
C ALA A 526 -6.77 3.51 23.87
N SER A 527 -6.34 3.28 22.62
CA SER A 527 -5.20 4.01 22.05
C SER A 527 -5.46 5.52 21.96
N SER A 528 -6.64 5.95 21.49
CA SER A 528 -6.98 7.38 21.44
C SER A 528 -7.32 7.94 22.82
N ARG A 529 -7.94 7.13 23.70
CA ARG A 529 -8.19 7.53 25.09
C ARG A 529 -6.89 7.85 25.84
N ASN A 530 -5.87 7.01 25.71
CA ASN A 530 -4.57 7.20 26.36
C ASN A 530 -3.88 8.48 25.87
N MET A 531 -3.87 8.71 24.56
CA MET A 531 -3.33 9.95 23.97
C MET A 531 -4.10 11.19 24.44
N ALA A 532 -5.44 11.14 24.42
CA ALA A 532 -6.27 12.24 24.88
C ALA A 532 -6.05 12.55 26.37
N ALA A 533 -5.92 11.53 27.21
CA ALA A 533 -5.63 11.69 28.63
C ALA A 533 -4.24 12.30 28.86
N ALA A 534 -3.21 11.81 28.16
CA ALA A 534 -1.84 12.33 28.26
C ALA A 534 -1.76 13.79 27.81
N ALA A 535 -2.32 14.12 26.64
CA ALA A 535 -2.34 15.48 26.11
C ALA A 535 -3.11 16.46 27.03
N ARG A 536 -4.28 16.07 27.56
CA ARG A 536 -5.03 16.90 28.53
C ARG A 536 -4.28 17.11 29.83
N GLY A 537 -3.64 16.07 30.37
CA GLY A 537 -2.82 16.15 31.58
C GLY A 537 -1.63 17.10 31.44
N LEU A 538 -1.14 17.29 30.22
CA LEU A 538 -0.04 18.21 29.89
C LEU A 538 -0.53 19.61 29.45
N GLY A 539 -1.85 19.86 29.44
CA GLY A 539 -2.44 21.14 29.04
C GLY A 539 -2.42 21.39 27.53
N CYS A 540 -2.27 20.35 26.70
CA CYS A 540 -2.29 20.48 25.25
C CYS A 540 -3.73 20.73 24.74
N PRO A 541 -3.92 21.55 23.69
CA PRO A 541 -5.23 21.89 23.12
C PRO A 541 -5.82 20.74 22.31
N ILE A 542 -6.41 19.75 23.00
CA ILE A 542 -7.04 18.58 22.38
C ILE A 542 -8.54 18.50 22.63
N GLU A 543 -9.29 18.33 21.54
CA GLU A 543 -10.69 17.90 21.54
C GLU A 543 -10.74 16.42 21.15
N TYR A 544 -11.30 15.56 22.01
CA TYR A 544 -11.48 14.13 21.74
C TYR A 544 -12.97 13.80 21.76
N GLN A 545 -13.46 13.28 20.64
CA GLN A 545 -14.84 12.85 20.45
C GLN A 545 -14.92 11.33 20.31
N GLU A 546 -15.69 10.70 21.19
CA GLU A 546 -15.94 9.27 21.12
C GLU A 546 -17.40 9.02 20.75
N PHE A 547 -17.64 8.13 19.79
CA PHE A 547 -18.99 7.87 19.26
C PHE A 547 -19.48 6.49 19.69
N ASP A 548 -20.56 6.48 20.47
CA ASP A 548 -21.19 5.25 20.94
C ASP A 548 -21.76 4.42 19.78
N GLY A 549 -21.63 3.09 19.87
CA GLY A 549 -22.05 2.13 18.83
C GLY A 549 -21.31 2.20 17.49
N VAL A 550 -20.49 3.23 17.24
CA VAL A 550 -19.70 3.36 16.01
C VAL A 550 -18.48 2.43 16.07
N ARG A 551 -18.28 1.66 14.99
CA ARG A 551 -17.13 0.75 14.83
C ARG A 551 -15.97 1.49 14.16
N HIS A 552 -15.09 0.77 13.45
CA HIS A 552 -13.99 1.40 12.71
C HIS A 552 -14.46 2.36 11.60
N TRP A 553 -15.72 2.26 11.16
CA TRP A 553 -16.31 3.10 10.13
C TRP A 553 -17.73 3.53 10.53
N GLY A 554 -18.32 4.46 9.78
CA GLY A 554 -19.72 4.87 9.96
C GLY A 554 -19.92 6.09 10.86
N PHE A 555 -18.91 6.96 10.98
CA PHE A 555 -19.05 8.23 11.68
C PHE A 555 -20.18 9.10 11.08
N PRO A 556 -20.95 9.82 11.90
CA PRO A 556 -22.01 10.71 11.44
C PRO A 556 -21.53 11.77 10.43
N ASN A 557 -22.36 12.12 9.44
CA ASN A 557 -21.99 13.13 8.43
C ASN A 557 -21.78 14.53 9.04
N ASP A 558 -22.52 14.89 10.09
CA ASP A 558 -22.37 16.17 10.78
C ASP A 558 -21.02 16.30 11.48
N PHE A 559 -20.42 15.19 11.93
CA PHE A 559 -19.06 15.19 12.47
C PHE A 559 -18.05 15.64 11.43
N TYR A 560 -18.10 15.09 10.21
CA TYR A 560 -17.20 15.51 9.12
C TYR A 560 -17.38 16.98 8.75
N THR A 561 -18.63 17.47 8.69
CA THR A 561 -18.91 18.89 8.41
C THR A 561 -18.35 19.82 9.49
N ARG A 562 -18.57 19.50 10.77
CA ARG A 562 -18.04 20.29 11.89
C ARG A 562 -16.53 20.27 11.94
N ARG A 563 -15.93 19.10 11.77
CA ARG A 563 -14.47 18.92 11.71
C ARG A 563 -13.85 19.72 10.56
N TRP A 564 -14.49 19.72 9.38
CA TRP A 564 -14.05 20.54 8.25
C TRP A 564 -14.03 22.04 8.59
N GLY A 565 -15.12 22.55 9.16
CA GLY A 565 -15.20 23.95 9.60
C GLY A 565 -14.14 24.29 10.66
N TRP A 566 -13.95 23.40 11.63
CA TRP A 566 -12.92 23.54 12.67
C TRP A 566 -11.52 23.60 12.07
N MET A 567 -11.17 22.68 11.15
CA MET A 567 -9.86 22.62 10.48
C MET A 567 -9.57 23.91 9.72
N LEU A 568 -10.51 24.41 8.92
CA LEU A 568 -10.31 25.63 8.13
C LEU A 568 -10.09 26.89 8.98
N ALA A 569 -10.59 26.90 10.22
CA ALA A 569 -10.42 28.00 11.17
C ALA A 569 -9.05 28.01 11.85
N GLN A 570 -8.28 26.92 11.78
CA GLN A 570 -6.99 26.82 12.48
C GLN A 570 -5.91 27.66 11.81
N ARG A 571 -5.02 28.20 12.65
CA ARG A 571 -3.80 28.88 12.24
C ARG A 571 -2.70 28.57 13.23
N ARG A 572 -1.52 28.20 12.72
CA ARG A 572 -0.34 27.90 13.52
C ARG A 572 0.11 29.13 14.30
N ALA A 573 0.41 28.96 15.59
CA ALA A 573 1.18 29.94 16.34
C ALA A 573 2.64 29.86 15.86
N ALA A 574 3.07 30.78 14.99
CA ALA A 574 4.40 30.72 14.38
C ALA A 574 5.55 30.76 15.42
N ALA A 575 5.31 31.43 16.55
CA ALA A 575 6.24 31.55 17.66
C ALA A 575 5.48 31.55 19.00
N PRO A 576 5.11 30.37 19.51
CA PRO A 576 4.40 30.27 20.78
C PRO A 576 5.28 30.74 21.94
N GLU A 577 4.64 31.28 22.98
CA GLU A 577 5.28 31.75 24.21
C GLU A 577 6.14 30.65 24.85
N ARG A 578 5.57 29.44 24.93
CA ARG A 578 6.18 28.26 25.51
C ARG A 578 6.33 27.15 24.47
N VAL A 579 7.54 26.62 24.36
CA VAL A 579 7.86 25.42 23.59
C VAL A 579 8.35 24.36 24.56
N SER A 580 7.57 23.29 24.72
CA SER A 580 8.02 22.07 25.38
C SER A 580 8.27 21.03 24.29
N TYR A 581 9.51 20.57 24.15
CA TYR A 581 9.87 19.61 23.12
C TYR A 581 10.67 18.46 23.71
N LYS A 582 10.19 17.25 23.48
CA LYS A 582 10.77 15.98 23.90
C LYS A 582 11.08 15.15 22.68
N THR A 583 12.26 14.52 22.65
CA THR A 583 12.68 13.66 21.55
C THR A 583 13.59 12.52 22.00
N ALA A 584 13.49 11.36 21.36
CA ALA A 584 14.45 10.27 21.50
C ALA A 584 15.55 10.29 20.41
N ARG A 585 15.41 11.15 19.39
CA ARG A 585 16.18 11.10 18.14
C ARG A 585 16.49 12.50 17.60
N LEU A 586 17.75 12.77 17.24
CA LEU A 586 18.20 14.03 16.63
C LEU A 586 17.70 14.22 15.20
N ARG A 587 17.12 13.21 14.55
CA ARG A 587 16.33 13.45 13.32
C ARG A 587 15.11 14.36 13.58
N HIS A 588 14.55 14.27 14.78
CA HIS A 588 13.47 15.11 15.31
C HIS A 588 14.09 16.08 16.31
N ASP A 589 14.84 17.05 15.79
CA ASP A 589 15.72 17.93 16.57
C ASP A 589 15.00 19.08 17.27
N GLY A 590 13.75 19.40 16.98
CA GLY A 590 13.07 20.47 17.70
C GLY A 590 11.79 20.97 17.04
N ALA A 591 11.27 22.05 17.60
CA ALA A 591 10.06 22.70 17.13
C ALA A 591 10.13 24.22 17.33
N TYR A 592 9.47 24.94 16.42
CA TYR A 592 9.29 26.39 16.43
C TYR A 592 10.65 27.09 16.46
N TRP A 593 10.99 27.74 17.57
CA TRP A 593 12.23 28.48 17.78
C TRP A 593 13.25 27.73 18.63
N VAL A 594 13.05 26.44 18.92
CA VAL A 594 13.97 25.62 19.75
C VAL A 594 14.50 24.43 18.97
N ARG A 595 15.79 24.14 19.05
CA ARG A 595 16.44 22.95 18.45
C ARG A 595 17.44 22.31 19.43
N ILE A 596 17.28 21.03 19.73
CA ILE A 596 18.24 20.18 20.43
C ILE A 596 19.28 19.67 19.42
N LEU A 597 20.56 19.95 19.68
CA LEU A 597 21.65 19.63 18.76
C LEU A 597 22.46 18.40 19.20
N ARG A 598 22.52 18.12 20.51
CA ARG A 598 23.24 16.99 21.10
C ARG A 598 22.54 16.48 22.37
N PHE A 599 22.57 15.18 22.61
CA PHE A 599 22.15 14.58 23.87
C PHE A 599 23.33 14.41 24.82
N LEU A 600 23.08 14.18 26.12
CA LEU A 600 24.12 13.78 27.08
C LEU A 600 24.36 12.27 27.03
N GLU A 601 23.28 11.50 27.03
CA GLU A 601 23.30 10.03 27.06
C GLU A 601 22.39 9.47 25.95
N PRO A 602 22.82 8.41 25.24
CA PRO A 602 21.93 7.65 24.36
C PRO A 602 20.87 6.89 25.19
N LEU A 603 19.86 6.34 24.53
CA LEU A 603 18.79 5.54 25.15
C LEU A 603 17.99 6.26 26.25
N LYS A 604 17.98 7.59 26.20
CA LYS A 604 17.16 8.45 27.06
C LYS A 604 16.56 9.56 26.21
N PHE A 605 15.33 9.93 26.53
CA PHE A 605 14.71 11.09 25.91
C PHE A 605 15.44 12.36 26.32
N ALA A 606 15.71 13.23 25.35
CA ALA A 606 16.07 14.61 25.60
C ALA A 606 14.80 15.46 25.65
N GLN A 607 14.79 16.45 26.54
CA GLN A 607 13.67 17.37 26.69
C GLN A 607 14.17 18.79 26.95
N ILE A 608 13.49 19.75 26.36
CA ILE A 608 13.69 21.18 26.58
C ILE A 608 12.33 21.86 26.77
N ASP A 609 12.18 22.62 27.85
CA ASP A 609 11.04 23.52 28.06
C ASP A 609 11.57 24.95 28.03
N ALA A 610 11.18 25.71 27.01
CA ALA A 610 11.63 27.08 26.79
C ALA A 610 10.44 28.03 26.78
N ARG A 611 10.54 29.14 27.50
CA ARG A 611 9.51 30.19 27.58
C ARG A 611 10.14 31.54 27.31
N HIS A 612 9.48 32.37 26.51
CA HIS A 612 9.88 33.78 26.38
C HIS A 612 8.87 34.69 27.05
N HIS A 613 9.37 35.72 27.72
CA HIS A 613 8.57 36.76 28.36
C HIS A 613 8.81 38.07 27.63
N VAL A 614 7.74 38.61 27.03
CA VAL A 614 7.77 39.95 26.43
C VAL A 614 7.85 40.98 27.56
N ALA A 615 8.80 41.90 27.47
CA ALA A 615 8.94 42.96 28.46
C ALA A 615 7.74 43.93 28.39
N GLN A 616 7.14 44.24 29.53
CA GLN A 616 6.20 45.37 29.64
C GLN A 616 6.98 46.67 29.90
N PRO A 617 6.61 47.81 29.30
CA PRO A 617 7.27 49.09 29.56
C PRO A 617 7.31 49.41 31.07
N PRO A 618 8.45 49.87 31.65
CA PRO A 618 9.64 50.41 30.99
C PRO A 618 10.80 49.40 30.82
N ALA A 619 10.60 48.11 31.09
CA ALA A 619 11.65 47.11 30.90
C ALA A 619 11.97 46.97 29.39
N ALA A 620 13.23 47.19 29.02
CA ALA A 620 13.66 47.27 27.63
C ALA A 620 14.05 45.91 27.00
N VAL A 621 14.05 44.83 27.77
CA VAL A 621 14.66 43.55 27.37
C VAL A 621 13.80 42.37 27.84
N GLY A 622 13.37 41.52 26.90
CA GLY A 622 12.67 40.27 27.22
C GLY A 622 13.56 39.23 27.90
N ARG A 623 12.96 38.32 28.67
CA ARG A 623 13.64 37.19 29.35
C ARG A 623 13.27 35.88 28.65
N ILE A 624 14.20 34.94 28.56
CA ILE A 624 13.94 33.56 28.16
C ILE A 624 14.30 32.63 29.32
N GLU A 625 13.40 31.74 29.67
CA GLU A 625 13.62 30.67 30.65
C GLU A 625 13.72 29.34 29.92
N VAL A 626 14.75 28.56 30.19
CA VAL A 626 15.00 27.25 29.60
C VAL A 626 15.30 26.25 30.70
N THR A 627 14.60 25.12 30.69
CA THR A 627 14.96 23.94 31.49
C THR A 627 15.25 22.76 30.56
N THR A 628 16.28 21.99 30.89
CA THR A 628 16.75 20.90 30.05
C THR A 628 16.84 19.58 30.81
N SER A 629 16.64 18.47 30.09
CA SER A 629 16.89 17.11 30.57
C SER A 629 17.53 16.30 29.46
N ASN A 630 18.66 15.64 29.74
CA ASN A 630 19.47 14.89 28.78
C ASN A 630 19.92 15.71 27.53
N VAL A 631 20.05 17.04 27.64
CA VAL A 631 20.51 17.92 26.54
C VAL A 631 21.97 18.32 26.80
N ALA A 632 22.85 18.11 25.81
CA ALA A 632 24.24 18.55 25.85
C ALA A 632 24.49 19.83 25.04
N ALA A 633 23.68 20.06 24.01
CA ALA A 633 23.70 21.31 23.26
C ALA A 633 22.34 21.58 22.62
N PHE A 634 21.96 22.85 22.53
CA PHE A 634 20.75 23.30 21.85
C PHE A 634 20.96 24.69 21.23
N ALA A 635 20.08 25.09 20.32
CA ALA A 635 20.03 26.41 19.72
C ALA A 635 18.62 27.01 19.83
N LEU A 636 18.58 28.34 19.89
CA LEU A 636 17.35 29.11 19.84
C LEU A 636 17.33 29.98 18.58
N ASP A 637 16.18 30.09 17.90
CA ASP A 637 15.98 31.03 16.80
C ASP A 637 15.24 32.27 17.31
N LEU A 638 16.01 33.28 17.74
CA LEU A 638 15.45 34.48 18.38
C LEU A 638 14.74 35.40 17.39
N VAL A 639 15.05 35.31 16.10
CA VAL A 639 14.41 36.11 15.03
C VAL A 639 12.96 35.70 14.83
N ARG A 640 12.65 34.41 15.03
CA ARG A 640 11.28 33.90 14.95
C ARG A 640 10.40 34.38 16.11
N SER A 641 10.99 34.74 17.26
CA SER A 641 10.21 35.22 18.41
C SER A 641 9.87 36.71 18.28
N PRO A 642 8.59 37.10 18.35
CA PRO A 642 8.16 38.50 18.35
C PRO A 642 8.79 39.32 19.49
N ALA A 643 9.18 38.67 20.59
CA ALA A 643 9.79 39.30 21.75
C ALA A 643 11.19 39.88 21.47
N PHE A 644 11.88 39.40 20.42
CA PHE A 644 13.29 39.73 20.14
C PHE A 644 13.54 40.15 18.70
N ARG A 645 12.48 40.36 17.91
CA ARG A 645 12.58 40.77 16.52
C ARG A 645 13.18 42.18 16.42
N ARG A 646 14.39 42.29 15.88
CA ARG A 646 15.01 43.58 15.54
C ARG A 646 14.16 44.25 14.46
N SER A 647 13.69 45.48 14.67
CA SER A 647 12.85 46.16 13.68
C SER A 647 13.64 46.44 12.40
N SER A 648 12.97 46.33 11.26
CA SER A 648 13.49 46.80 9.97
C SER A 648 13.37 48.33 9.88
N GLU A 649 14.48 48.98 9.53
CA GLU A 649 14.61 50.33 8.96
C GLU A 649 13.66 51.43 9.50
N LYS A 650 14.09 52.12 10.59
CA LYS A 650 14.14 53.60 10.72
C LYS A 650 14.43 54.11 12.14
N GLU A 651 14.44 53.25 13.15
CA GLU A 651 14.90 53.61 14.49
C GLU A 651 15.83 52.52 15.04
N PRO A 652 16.98 52.86 15.64
CA PRO A 652 17.83 51.86 16.30
C PRO A 652 17.04 51.21 17.44
N PRO A 653 17.13 49.87 17.64
CA PRO A 653 16.44 49.20 18.73
C PRO A 653 16.87 49.81 20.07
N LYS A 654 15.91 50.29 20.86
CA LYS A 654 16.11 50.72 22.25
C LYS A 654 16.05 49.56 23.26
N GLY A 655 16.28 48.32 22.84
CA GLY A 655 16.20 47.13 23.69
C GLY A 655 17.53 46.38 23.73
N GLY A 656 18.11 46.25 24.93
CA GLY A 656 19.37 45.54 25.19
C GLY A 656 19.32 44.01 25.00
N THR A 657 20.46 43.37 25.25
CA THR A 657 20.72 41.94 25.08
C THR A 657 19.77 41.05 25.91
N PRO A 658 19.00 40.11 25.33
CA PRO A 658 18.07 39.25 26.07
C PRO A 658 18.75 38.51 27.22
N ASN A 659 18.08 38.47 28.38
CA ASN A 659 18.51 37.64 29.51
C ASN A 659 17.97 36.22 29.33
N ILE A 660 18.87 35.24 29.21
CA ILE A 660 18.51 33.84 28.98
C ILE A 660 18.94 33.05 30.21
N GLU A 661 17.97 32.54 30.95
CA GLU A 661 18.21 31.65 32.09
C GLU A 661 18.08 30.20 31.63
N ILE A 662 19.14 29.42 31.80
CA ILE A 662 19.21 28.01 31.41
C ILE A 662 19.57 27.19 32.64
N ASP A 663 18.64 26.35 33.11
CA ASP A 663 18.81 25.52 34.31
C ASP A 663 19.28 26.33 35.54
N GLY A 664 18.76 27.56 35.69
CA GLY A 664 19.13 28.49 36.76
C GLY A 664 20.42 29.31 36.51
N GLN A 665 21.08 29.13 35.37
CA GLN A 665 22.25 29.92 34.97
C GLN A 665 21.87 31.05 34.01
N GLU A 666 22.21 32.29 34.35
CA GLU A 666 22.00 33.45 33.46
C GLU A 666 23.11 33.58 32.41
N LEU A 667 22.70 33.79 31.16
CA LEU A 667 23.54 34.03 30.00
C LEU A 667 22.95 35.17 29.16
N ARG A 668 23.82 35.87 28.42
CA ARG A 668 23.43 36.98 27.53
C ARG A 668 24.09 36.81 26.17
N THR A 669 23.35 37.06 25.11
CA THR A 669 23.85 36.94 23.73
C THR A 669 23.24 37.98 22.80
N GLU A 670 24.09 38.52 21.93
CA GLU A 670 23.69 39.38 20.81
C GLU A 670 23.53 38.58 19.50
N GLU A 671 23.70 37.26 19.53
CA GLU A 671 23.49 36.40 18.37
C GLU A 671 21.99 36.21 18.12
N ASP A 672 21.59 36.20 16.85
CA ASP A 672 20.22 35.95 16.43
C ASP A 672 19.82 34.48 16.56
N GLN A 673 20.80 33.58 16.46
CA GLN A 673 20.63 32.13 16.58
C GLN A 673 21.71 31.51 17.50
N PRO A 674 21.72 31.87 18.79
CA PRO A 674 22.75 31.42 19.72
C PRO A 674 22.72 29.90 19.89
N THR A 675 23.90 29.31 19.94
CA THR A 675 24.10 27.91 20.32
C THR A 675 24.64 27.81 21.74
N PHE A 676 23.98 27.00 22.57
CA PHE A 676 24.34 26.74 23.94
C PHE A 676 24.92 25.33 24.05
N VAL A 677 26.10 25.23 24.68
CA VAL A 677 26.82 23.98 24.87
C VAL A 677 27.08 23.77 26.35
N ARG A 678 26.80 22.57 26.84
CA ARG A 678 27.02 22.18 28.22
C ARG A 678 28.44 21.63 28.39
N ALA A 679 29.22 22.24 29.28
CA ALA A 679 30.54 21.76 29.66
C ALA A 679 30.44 20.53 30.57
N PRO A 680 31.53 19.73 30.71
CA PRO A 680 31.54 18.55 31.59
C PRO A 680 31.27 18.85 33.07
N ASP A 681 31.52 20.08 33.53
CA ASP A 681 31.19 20.54 34.89
C ASP A 681 29.70 20.90 35.07
N GLY A 682 28.91 20.76 34.01
CA GLY A 682 27.47 20.99 33.99
C GLY A 682 27.05 22.41 33.62
N LYS A 683 27.98 23.35 33.45
CA LYS A 683 27.70 24.76 33.12
C LYS A 683 27.41 24.96 31.64
N TRP A 684 26.58 25.95 31.34
CA TRP A 684 26.26 26.36 29.98
C TRP A 684 27.20 27.46 29.49
N ALA A 685 27.59 27.38 28.22
CA ALA A 685 28.32 28.43 27.52
C ALA A 685 27.71 28.67 26.14
N ILE A 686 27.81 29.91 25.66
CA ILE A 686 27.46 30.25 24.27
C ILE A 686 28.69 29.97 23.41
N GLY A 687 28.50 29.25 22.31
CA GLY A 687 29.60 29.01 21.37
C GLY A 687 29.35 27.86 20.41
N LEU A 688 30.43 27.47 19.74
CA LEU A 688 30.40 26.42 18.74
C LEU A 688 30.30 25.03 19.37
N LEU A 689 29.64 24.11 18.67
CA LEU A 689 29.65 22.71 19.03
C LEU A 689 31.09 22.17 19.09
N PRO A 690 31.40 21.27 20.04
CA PRO A 690 32.73 20.65 20.11
C PRO A 690 33.15 19.99 18.79
N ALA A 691 34.40 20.17 18.42
CA ALA A 691 34.99 19.52 17.24
C ALA A 691 35.21 18.01 17.48
N GLY A 692 35.11 17.22 16.41
CA GLY A 692 35.35 15.77 16.42
C GLY A 692 34.13 14.93 16.03
N PRO A 693 34.28 13.59 16.02
CA PRO A 693 33.18 12.67 15.73
C PRO A 693 32.09 12.80 16.80
N ALA A 694 30.84 13.01 16.37
CA ALA A 694 29.72 13.06 17.31
C ALA A 694 28.37 12.79 16.61
N LYS A 695 27.45 12.15 17.34
CA LYS A 695 26.08 11.84 16.88
C LYS A 695 25.26 13.11 16.63
N LYS A 696 24.87 13.36 15.39
CA LYS A 696 24.16 14.57 14.93
C LYS A 696 22.97 14.20 14.05
N LYS A 697 22.07 15.15 13.76
CA LYS A 697 21.01 14.97 12.77
C LYS A 697 21.57 14.42 11.45
N GLY A 698 21.01 13.30 10.98
CA GLY A 698 21.47 12.58 9.78
C GLY A 698 22.71 11.69 9.97
N LEU A 699 23.34 11.71 11.16
CA LEU A 699 24.49 10.89 11.52
C LEU A 699 24.49 10.54 13.04
N GLU A 700 23.36 10.09 13.57
CA GLU A 700 23.19 9.72 14.99
C GLU A 700 23.10 8.20 15.23
N GLY A 701 22.82 7.41 14.20
CA GLY A 701 22.38 6.03 14.35
C GLY A 701 20.91 5.93 14.84
N PRO A 702 20.34 4.72 14.89
CA PRO A 702 20.98 3.42 14.77
C PRO A 702 21.19 3.00 13.31
N LEU A 703 21.56 1.74 13.07
CA LEU A 703 21.85 1.19 11.74
C LEU A 703 20.73 1.47 10.72
N ALA A 704 19.46 1.52 11.15
CA ALA A 704 18.31 1.95 10.35
C ALA A 704 18.58 3.21 9.52
N ASP A 705 19.27 4.19 10.11
CA ASP A 705 19.41 5.53 9.55
C ASP A 705 20.25 5.55 8.28
N ALA A 706 21.13 4.56 8.12
CA ALA A 706 21.88 4.39 6.88
C ALA A 706 20.98 4.12 5.67
N PHE A 707 19.74 3.68 5.88
CA PHE A 707 18.74 3.46 4.82
C PHE A 707 17.76 4.63 4.65
N LEU A 708 17.84 5.66 5.51
CA LEU A 708 17.01 6.86 5.41
C LEU A 708 17.67 7.95 4.56
N GLY A 709 19.00 7.88 4.40
CA GLY A 709 19.76 8.69 3.46
C GLY A 709 20.12 7.92 2.19
N SER A 710 20.79 8.59 1.25
CA SER A 710 21.26 7.94 0.03
C SER A 710 22.25 6.83 0.34
N PHE A 711 22.04 5.61 -0.17
CA PHE A 711 22.90 4.45 0.13
C PHE A 711 23.27 3.60 -1.09
N LEU A 712 24.35 2.84 -0.94
CA LEU A 712 24.90 1.89 -1.91
C LEU A 712 25.12 0.53 -1.23
N LEU A 713 24.50 -0.52 -1.78
CA LEU A 713 24.81 -1.89 -1.38
C LEU A 713 26.12 -2.33 -2.06
N VAL A 714 27.11 -2.72 -1.26
CA VAL A 714 28.43 -3.12 -1.74
C VAL A 714 28.62 -4.62 -1.53
N ARG A 715 28.68 -5.35 -2.65
CA ARG A 715 28.93 -6.79 -2.69
C ARG A 715 30.44 -7.04 -2.53
N GLY A 716 30.82 -7.74 -1.46
CA GLY A 716 32.19 -8.23 -1.29
C GLY A 716 32.52 -9.31 -2.32
N THR A 717 33.65 -9.15 -3.02
CA THR A 717 34.10 -10.10 -4.05
C THR A 717 35.45 -10.74 -3.76
N ALA A 718 36.12 -10.29 -2.68
CA ALA A 718 37.51 -10.63 -2.39
C ALA A 718 37.73 -11.97 -1.66
N SER A 719 36.67 -12.58 -1.10
CA SER A 719 36.82 -13.81 -0.32
C SER A 719 37.45 -14.92 -1.16
N PRO A 720 38.44 -15.68 -0.64
CA PRO A 720 38.96 -16.84 -1.34
C PRO A 720 37.94 -17.99 -1.40
N ASP A 721 37.00 -18.06 -0.44
CA ASP A 721 35.97 -19.09 -0.39
C ASP A 721 34.85 -18.81 -1.41
N PRO A 722 34.68 -19.65 -2.44
CA PRO A 722 33.57 -19.52 -3.39
C PRO A 722 32.20 -19.56 -2.72
N TRP A 723 32.08 -20.30 -1.61
CA TRP A 723 30.83 -20.43 -0.89
C TRP A 723 30.43 -19.12 -0.20
N GLU A 724 31.38 -18.46 0.46
CA GLU A 724 31.17 -17.12 1.03
C GLU A 724 30.75 -16.09 -0.01
N ARG A 725 31.40 -16.09 -1.19
CA ARG A 725 31.04 -15.19 -2.30
C ARG A 725 29.60 -15.38 -2.78
N GLU A 726 29.15 -16.64 -2.88
CA GLU A 726 27.77 -16.95 -3.28
C GLU A 726 26.76 -16.48 -2.22
N VAL A 727 27.04 -16.72 -0.93
CA VAL A 727 26.16 -16.25 0.16
C VAL A 727 26.06 -14.72 0.16
N ILE A 728 27.19 -14.01 0.06
CA ILE A 728 27.22 -12.54 -0.01
C ILE A 728 26.39 -12.04 -1.20
N ALA A 729 26.59 -12.61 -2.40
CA ALA A 729 25.82 -12.23 -3.58
C ALA A 729 24.32 -12.44 -3.39
N ARG A 730 23.92 -13.56 -2.78
CA ARG A 730 22.51 -13.85 -2.47
C ARG A 730 21.92 -12.86 -1.47
N GLN A 731 22.65 -12.49 -0.41
CA GLN A 731 22.15 -11.55 0.58
C GLN A 731 22.02 -10.13 -0.01
N VAL A 732 22.96 -9.69 -0.84
CA VAL A 732 22.84 -8.40 -1.54
C VAL A 732 21.63 -8.40 -2.47
N GLU A 733 21.44 -9.48 -3.25
CA GLU A 733 20.28 -9.61 -4.14
C GLU A 733 18.97 -9.66 -3.35
N ALA A 734 18.92 -10.40 -2.24
CA ALA A 734 17.75 -10.47 -1.38
C ALA A 734 17.38 -9.10 -0.82
N LYS A 735 18.36 -8.33 -0.31
CA LYS A 735 18.11 -6.95 0.17
C LYS A 735 17.63 -6.04 -0.94
N ALA A 736 18.25 -6.12 -2.12
CA ALA A 736 17.86 -5.31 -3.27
C ALA A 736 16.44 -5.65 -3.74
N HIS A 737 16.10 -6.93 -3.77
CA HIS A 737 14.78 -7.42 -4.12
C HIS A 737 13.72 -7.01 -3.09
N ASP A 738 14.02 -7.12 -1.79
CA ASP A 738 13.12 -6.70 -0.72
C ASP A 738 12.83 -5.19 -0.80
N TRP A 739 13.87 -4.38 -1.03
CA TRP A 739 13.73 -2.94 -1.24
C TRP A 739 12.90 -2.63 -2.50
N GLU A 740 13.19 -3.31 -3.63
CA GLU A 740 12.45 -3.14 -4.88
C GLU A 740 10.98 -3.52 -4.76
N ARG A 741 10.68 -4.61 -4.04
CA ARG A 741 9.32 -5.06 -3.77
C ARG A 741 8.56 -4.07 -2.89
N MET A 742 9.23 -3.49 -1.90
CA MET A 742 8.61 -2.60 -0.92
C MET A 742 8.43 -1.16 -1.44
N PHE A 743 9.40 -0.67 -2.22
CA PHE A 743 9.47 0.74 -2.65
C PHE A 743 9.40 0.94 -4.15
N HIS A 744 9.19 -0.14 -4.91
CA HIS A 744 9.06 -0.12 -6.37
C HIS A 744 10.25 0.49 -7.11
N CYS A 745 11.42 0.47 -6.48
CA CYS A 745 12.67 0.97 -7.04
C CYS A 745 13.79 0.04 -6.60
N ARG A 746 14.64 -0.40 -7.52
CA ARG A 746 15.79 -1.23 -7.14
C ARG A 746 16.91 -0.33 -6.58
N PRO A 747 17.48 -0.64 -5.41
CA PRO A 747 18.55 0.18 -4.85
C PRO A 747 19.85 0.01 -5.64
N ARG A 748 20.78 0.93 -5.42
CA ARG A 748 22.11 0.91 -6.05
C ARG A 748 22.91 -0.27 -5.50
N VAL A 749 23.52 -1.04 -6.40
CA VAL A 749 24.39 -2.18 -6.07
C VAL A 749 25.69 -2.06 -6.86
N LYS A 750 26.83 -2.21 -6.18
CA LYS A 750 28.15 -2.31 -6.81
C LYS A 750 29.01 -3.38 -6.15
N ASP A 751 29.96 -3.90 -6.90
CA ASP A 751 31.05 -4.70 -6.33
C ASP A 751 32.01 -3.78 -5.60
N ASP A 752 32.60 -4.27 -4.51
CA ASP A 752 33.63 -3.58 -3.74
C ASP A 752 34.79 -3.04 -4.61
N SER A 753 35.18 -3.80 -5.64
CA SER A 753 36.19 -3.41 -6.63
C SER A 753 35.77 -2.28 -7.58
N ALA A 754 34.46 -2.01 -7.72
CA ALA A 754 33.89 -1.01 -8.62
C ALA A 754 33.42 0.27 -7.91
N VAL A 755 33.55 0.35 -6.58
CA VAL A 755 33.20 1.56 -5.81
C VAL A 755 34.25 2.65 -6.02
N THR A 756 33.79 3.84 -6.37
CA THR A 756 34.61 5.02 -6.68
C THR A 756 34.64 6.01 -5.51
N PRO A 757 35.58 6.99 -5.48
CA PRO A 757 35.55 8.08 -4.50
C PRO A 757 34.27 8.91 -4.51
N ASP A 758 33.63 9.07 -5.69
CA ASP A 758 32.35 9.80 -5.80
C ASP A 758 31.22 9.03 -5.10
N ASP A 759 31.17 7.71 -5.26
CA ASP A 759 30.21 6.86 -4.53
C ASP A 759 30.36 7.02 -3.01
N ILE A 760 31.60 7.08 -2.50
CA ILE A 760 31.93 7.28 -1.08
C ILE A 760 31.52 8.69 -0.60
N GLY A 761 31.62 9.70 -1.48
CA GLY A 761 31.19 11.06 -1.22
C GLY A 761 29.66 11.19 -1.11
N GLN A 762 28.94 10.52 -2.01
CA GLN A 762 27.50 10.71 -2.19
C GLN A 762 26.64 9.79 -1.33
N HIS A 763 27.10 8.58 -1.03
CA HIS A 763 26.26 7.54 -0.44
C HIS A 763 26.80 6.99 0.89
N HIS A 764 25.87 6.59 1.76
CA HIS A 764 26.14 5.60 2.81
C HIS A 764 26.54 4.27 2.17
N LEU A 765 27.52 3.59 2.76
CA LEU A 765 28.01 2.32 2.23
C LEU A 765 27.49 1.17 3.08
N VAL A 766 26.77 0.22 2.47
CA VAL A 766 26.33 -1.02 3.14
C VAL A 766 27.19 -2.16 2.62
N LEU A 767 28.22 -2.50 3.39
CA LEU A 767 29.29 -3.44 3.04
C LEU A 767 28.91 -4.85 3.48
N TYR A 768 28.75 -5.76 2.52
CA TYR A 768 28.58 -7.19 2.79
C TYR A 768 29.93 -7.90 2.69
N GLY A 769 30.32 -8.58 3.77
CA GLY A 769 31.59 -9.29 3.92
C GLY A 769 32.55 -8.60 4.89
N GLY A 770 33.27 -9.41 5.68
CA GLY A 770 34.36 -8.96 6.56
C GLY A 770 35.61 -8.52 5.78
N PRO A 771 36.71 -8.15 6.46
CA PRO A 771 37.94 -7.70 5.82
C PRO A 771 38.54 -8.66 4.79
N ALA A 772 38.36 -9.96 4.94
CA ALA A 772 38.82 -10.96 3.97
C ALA A 772 37.92 -11.05 2.72
N ALA A 773 36.65 -10.65 2.83
CA ALA A 773 35.63 -10.83 1.81
C ALA A 773 35.26 -9.56 1.05
N ASN A 774 35.49 -8.39 1.64
CA ASN A 774 35.15 -7.09 1.07
C ASN A 774 36.33 -6.11 1.18
N ALA A 775 36.83 -5.65 0.03
CA ALA A 775 38.02 -4.79 -0.05
C ALA A 775 37.83 -3.42 0.62
N LEU A 776 36.60 -2.89 0.67
CA LEU A 776 36.31 -1.67 1.42
C LEU A 776 36.28 -1.94 2.92
N THR A 777 35.65 -3.02 3.38
CA THR A 777 35.70 -3.42 4.80
C THR A 777 37.15 -3.57 5.27
N ALA A 778 38.03 -4.16 4.46
CA ALA A 778 39.46 -4.26 4.75
C ALA A 778 40.15 -2.90 4.97
N LYS A 779 39.84 -1.91 4.10
CA LYS A 779 40.38 -0.55 4.22
C LYS A 779 39.88 0.18 5.47
N LEU A 780 38.65 -0.11 5.91
CA LEU A 780 38.03 0.52 7.08
C LEU A 780 38.44 -0.15 8.41
N ALA A 781 38.77 -1.46 8.38
CA ALA A 781 38.89 -2.32 9.56
C ALA A 781 39.68 -1.71 10.72
N ALA A 782 40.87 -1.15 10.45
CA ALA A 782 41.74 -0.58 11.49
C ALA A 782 41.18 0.68 12.18
N LYS A 783 40.15 1.31 11.61
CA LYS A 783 39.50 2.52 12.13
C LYS A 783 38.11 2.26 12.70
N LEU A 784 37.61 1.03 12.59
CA LEU A 784 36.32 0.65 13.17
C LEU A 784 36.50 0.33 14.66
N PRO A 785 35.50 0.67 15.51
CA PRO A 785 35.57 0.40 16.95
C PRO A 785 35.39 -1.08 17.32
N ILE A 786 34.95 -1.90 16.37
CA ILE A 786 34.75 -3.35 16.53
C ILE A 786 35.71 -4.06 15.58
N ALA A 787 36.57 -4.92 16.12
CA ALA A 787 37.51 -5.69 15.31
C ALA A 787 36.82 -6.93 14.74
N ILE A 788 36.89 -7.08 13.42
CA ILE A 788 36.37 -8.22 12.67
C ILE A 788 37.59 -8.99 12.15
N GLU A 789 38.04 -9.98 12.92
CA GLU A 789 39.15 -10.85 12.55
C GLU A 789 38.65 -12.04 11.73
N ARG A 790 39.56 -12.90 11.27
CA ARG A 790 39.20 -14.08 10.46
C ARG A 790 38.37 -15.10 11.24
N ASP A 791 38.66 -15.25 12.53
CA ASP A 791 38.13 -16.31 13.40
C ASP A 791 37.51 -15.77 14.70
N ALA A 792 37.38 -14.44 14.83
CA ALA A 792 36.81 -13.78 15.99
C ALA A 792 36.20 -12.39 15.68
N ILE A 793 35.15 -12.03 16.41
CA ILE A 793 34.65 -10.66 16.52
C ILE A 793 34.97 -10.15 17.91
N ARG A 794 35.54 -8.95 18.03
CA ARG A 794 35.97 -8.38 19.32
C ARG A 794 35.35 -7.00 19.57
N ILE A 795 34.75 -6.86 20.75
CA ILE A 795 34.13 -5.62 21.22
C ILE A 795 34.67 -5.35 22.62
N GLY A 796 35.52 -4.33 22.75
CA GLY A 796 36.22 -4.06 24.00
C GLY A 796 36.96 -5.32 24.49
N PRO A 797 36.72 -5.79 25.73
CA PRO A 797 37.35 -7.00 26.27
C PRO A 797 36.73 -8.32 25.76
N GLN A 798 35.54 -8.26 25.13
CA GLN A 798 34.79 -9.46 24.75
C GLN A 798 35.27 -10.01 23.40
N THR A 799 35.35 -11.33 23.29
CA THR A 799 35.74 -12.04 22.06
C THR A 799 34.70 -13.11 21.75
N TYR A 800 34.10 -13.05 20.57
CA TYR A 800 33.07 -13.97 20.11
C TYR A 800 33.63 -14.84 18.98
N ARG A 801 33.38 -16.15 19.07
CA ARG A 801 33.88 -17.17 18.14
C ARG A 801 32.78 -18.19 17.87
N GLY A 802 32.78 -18.75 16.67
CA GLY A 802 31.84 -19.80 16.25
C GLY A 802 31.52 -19.66 14.77
N ASP A 803 31.10 -20.77 14.17
CA ASP A 803 30.88 -20.82 12.72
C ASP A 803 29.67 -19.97 12.28
N ASP A 804 28.68 -19.80 13.15
CA ASP A 804 27.46 -19.05 12.92
C ASP A 804 27.50 -17.62 13.48
N VAL A 805 28.65 -17.20 14.02
CA VAL A 805 28.81 -15.89 14.65
C VAL A 805 29.06 -14.79 13.61
N GLY A 806 28.23 -13.75 13.66
CA GLY A 806 28.31 -12.59 12.78
C GLY A 806 28.11 -11.27 13.50
N VAL A 807 28.33 -10.17 12.77
CA VAL A 807 28.21 -8.80 13.26
C VAL A 807 27.49 -7.92 12.24
N ALA A 808 26.60 -7.07 12.76
CA ALA A 808 26.06 -5.91 12.08
C ALA A 808 26.58 -4.66 12.80
N LEU A 809 27.18 -3.71 12.08
CA LEU A 809 27.75 -2.49 12.65
C LEU A 809 27.39 -1.30 11.77
N CYS A 810 26.95 -0.21 12.37
CA CYS A 810 26.83 1.12 11.76
C CYS A 810 27.81 2.08 12.42
N TYR A 811 28.59 2.80 11.62
CA TYR A 811 29.58 3.76 12.10
C TYR A 811 29.78 4.91 11.10
N PRO A 812 30.20 6.13 11.51
CA PRO A 812 30.65 7.15 10.58
C PRO A 812 31.77 6.62 9.69
N ASN A 813 31.59 6.68 8.38
CA ASN A 813 32.49 6.11 7.40
C ASN A 813 33.88 6.76 7.54
N PRO A 814 34.94 6.00 7.88
CA PRO A 814 36.28 6.56 8.03
C PRO A 814 36.89 7.18 6.77
N LEU A 815 36.29 6.95 5.59
CA LEU A 815 36.66 7.60 4.33
C LEU A 815 35.81 8.85 4.02
N ASN A 816 34.66 9.00 4.67
CA ASN A 816 33.79 10.17 4.61
C ASN A 816 32.95 10.28 5.90
N PRO A 817 33.43 11.00 6.93
CA PRO A 817 32.77 11.05 8.24
C PRO A 817 31.36 11.66 8.24
N GLU A 818 30.89 12.23 7.13
CA GLU A 818 29.53 12.75 6.97
C GLU A 818 28.52 11.70 6.45
N ARG A 819 28.97 10.45 6.29
CA ARG A 819 28.16 9.32 5.81
C ARG A 819 28.37 8.11 6.71
N TYR A 820 27.40 7.20 6.76
CA TYR A 820 27.58 5.89 7.40
C TYR A 820 28.37 4.90 6.55
N ALA A 821 29.14 4.05 7.23
CA ALA A 821 29.53 2.73 6.77
C ALA A 821 28.80 1.70 7.64
N VAL A 822 27.96 0.89 7.01
CA VAL A 822 27.33 -0.28 7.62
C VAL A 822 28.11 -1.51 7.20
N VAL A 823 28.50 -2.37 8.14
CA VAL A 823 29.21 -3.62 7.90
C VAL A 823 28.32 -4.78 8.32
N PHE A 824 28.02 -5.65 7.36
CA PHE A 824 27.40 -6.95 7.57
C PHE A 824 28.47 -8.02 7.32
N ALA A 825 29.00 -8.61 8.39
CA ALA A 825 30.09 -9.58 8.34
C ALA A 825 29.77 -10.83 9.15
N GLY A 826 30.35 -11.95 8.74
CA GLY A 826 30.29 -13.23 9.45
C GLY A 826 31.68 -13.84 9.53
N LEU A 827 31.93 -14.68 10.53
CA LEU A 827 33.17 -15.47 10.61
C LEU A 827 33.18 -16.59 9.56
N THR A 828 32.00 -17.07 9.18
CA THR A 828 31.83 -18.01 8.07
C THR A 828 30.57 -17.66 7.25
N PRO A 829 30.35 -18.31 6.10
CA PRO A 829 29.13 -18.14 5.32
C PRO A 829 27.83 -18.45 6.09
N ALA A 830 27.88 -19.31 7.11
CA ALA A 830 26.70 -19.64 7.94
C ALA A 830 26.20 -18.43 8.75
N ALA A 831 27.11 -17.58 9.21
CA ALA A 831 26.78 -16.34 9.91
C ALA A 831 26.14 -15.29 8.98
N LEU A 832 26.56 -15.24 7.72
CA LEU A 832 26.01 -14.31 6.72
C LEU A 832 24.65 -14.75 6.18
N ASP A 833 24.28 -16.02 6.34
CA ASP A 833 23.00 -16.50 5.82
C ASP A 833 21.81 -15.80 6.48
N GLN A 834 20.88 -15.38 5.62
CA GLN A 834 19.69 -14.59 5.93
C GLN A 834 19.94 -13.32 6.78
N ILE A 835 21.16 -12.78 6.80
CA ILE A 835 21.56 -11.63 7.64
C ILE A 835 20.60 -10.44 7.54
N ASN A 836 20.01 -10.20 6.37
CA ASN A 836 19.07 -9.10 6.17
C ASN A 836 17.77 -9.24 6.94
N ASN A 837 17.28 -10.46 7.15
CA ASN A 837 15.94 -10.76 7.70
C ASN A 837 16.01 -11.61 8.98
N ARG A 838 17.23 -11.84 9.50
CA ARG A 838 17.53 -12.80 10.58
C ARG A 838 16.74 -12.53 11.86
N PHE A 839 16.48 -11.27 12.18
CA PHE A 839 15.81 -10.85 13.41
C PHE A 839 14.56 -10.01 13.15
N GLY A 840 13.85 -10.28 12.04
CA GLY A 840 12.56 -9.69 11.69
C GLY A 840 12.44 -9.28 10.21
N ASN A 841 11.40 -8.54 9.83
CA ASN A 841 11.28 -7.86 8.52
C ASN A 841 10.74 -6.43 8.70
N TRP A 842 10.90 -5.55 7.71
CA TRP A 842 10.38 -4.17 7.66
C TRP A 842 8.84 -4.07 7.78
N PHE A 843 8.11 -5.19 7.65
CA PHE A 843 6.64 -5.28 7.86
C PHE A 843 6.23 -5.51 9.32
N GLY A 844 7.19 -5.34 10.22
CA GLY A 844 6.99 -5.35 11.66
C GLY A 844 6.42 -4.03 12.15
N TRP A 845 5.28 -4.09 12.83
CA TRP A 845 4.81 -2.94 13.58
C TRP A 845 5.42 -2.90 15.00
N GLY A 846 6.24 -3.89 15.39
CA GLY A 846 6.88 -3.90 16.70
C GLY A 846 8.15 -3.04 16.73
N PRO A 847 8.48 -2.41 17.87
CA PRO A 847 9.73 -1.65 18.04
C PRO A 847 10.99 -2.50 17.95
N TYR A 848 10.86 -3.83 18.07
CA TYR A 848 11.97 -4.79 18.05
C TYR A 848 12.20 -5.44 16.68
N ASP A 849 11.33 -5.14 15.72
CA ASP A 849 11.43 -5.67 14.37
C ASP A 849 12.59 -4.97 13.61
N ASN A 850 12.86 -5.47 12.40
CA ASN A 850 14.10 -5.37 11.63
C ASN A 850 14.47 -3.97 11.07
N TYR A 851 14.17 -2.92 11.81
CA TYR A 851 14.69 -1.58 11.57
C TYR A 851 16.15 -1.47 12.00
N ALA A 852 16.78 -2.53 12.55
CA ALA A 852 18.14 -2.49 13.07
C ALA A 852 18.33 -1.29 14.01
N TRP A 853 17.54 -1.32 15.10
CA TRP A 853 17.40 -0.26 16.10
C TRP A 853 18.64 -0.05 16.99
N PHE A 854 19.74 -0.74 16.70
CA PHE A 854 21.03 -0.69 17.41
C PHE A 854 22.13 -0.10 16.52
N ASP A 855 23.21 0.40 17.11
CA ASP A 855 24.40 0.79 16.33
C ASP A 855 25.22 -0.43 15.95
N TYR A 856 25.31 -1.42 16.83
CA TYR A 856 25.99 -2.68 16.56
C TYR A 856 25.33 -3.87 17.25
N ALA A 857 25.48 -5.04 16.66
CA ALA A 857 25.05 -6.29 17.23
C ALA A 857 25.95 -7.45 16.79
N VAL A 858 26.27 -8.34 17.72
CA VAL A 858 26.88 -9.65 17.48
C VAL A 858 25.81 -10.70 17.71
N PHE A 859 25.70 -11.63 16.77
CA PHE A 859 24.62 -12.60 16.75
C PHE A 859 25.12 -13.98 16.32
N ASP A 860 24.29 -14.99 16.58
CA ASP A 860 24.52 -16.36 16.18
C ASP A 860 23.20 -17.06 15.79
N ALA A 861 23.19 -18.38 15.64
CA ALA A 861 22.00 -19.14 15.27
C ALA A 861 20.85 -19.03 16.28
N ARG A 862 21.11 -18.63 17.53
CA ARG A 862 20.11 -18.52 18.60
C ARG A 862 19.54 -17.13 18.75
N THR A 863 20.04 -16.15 18.00
CA THR A 863 19.52 -14.78 18.06
C THR A 863 18.15 -14.69 17.36
N LEU A 864 17.17 -14.08 18.03
CA LEU A 864 15.79 -13.87 17.54
C LEU A 864 15.17 -12.57 18.05
N SER A 865 15.63 -12.07 19.20
CA SER A 865 15.04 -11.01 20.01
C SER A 865 16.15 -10.19 20.71
N PRO A 866 15.86 -9.00 21.28
CA PRO A 866 16.88 -8.16 21.91
C PRO A 866 17.77 -8.89 22.91
N GLU A 867 17.19 -9.71 23.77
CA GLU A 867 17.87 -10.47 24.82
C GLU A 867 18.60 -11.73 24.33
N THR A 868 18.40 -12.15 23.08
CA THR A 868 19.05 -13.35 22.52
C THR A 868 20.23 -13.06 21.59
N PHE A 869 20.59 -11.78 21.40
CA PHE A 869 21.88 -11.41 20.79
C PHE A 869 23.05 -11.95 21.62
N LEU A 870 24.21 -12.16 21.02
CA LEU A 870 25.44 -12.38 21.80
C LEU A 870 25.85 -11.07 22.50
N ALA A 871 25.75 -9.96 21.75
CA ALA A 871 25.79 -8.61 22.27
C ALA A 871 25.02 -7.67 21.35
N VAL A 872 24.39 -6.65 21.90
CA VAL A 872 23.76 -5.55 21.15
C VAL A 872 24.06 -4.25 21.87
N GLY A 873 24.31 -3.16 21.14
CA GLY A 873 24.66 -1.92 21.80
C GLY A 873 24.62 -0.67 20.94
N PHE A 874 24.89 0.43 21.64
CA PHE A 874 24.88 1.78 21.13
C PHE A 874 26.19 2.46 21.50
N PHE A 875 26.76 3.23 20.58
CA PHE A 875 27.88 4.09 20.89
C PHE A 875 27.41 5.31 21.68
N ASP A 876 28.32 5.90 22.44
CA ASP A 876 28.07 7.19 23.07
C ASP A 876 27.90 8.31 22.04
N GLN A 877 27.69 9.53 22.55
CA GLN A 877 27.48 10.71 21.71
C GLN A 877 28.70 11.10 20.88
N ALA A 878 29.88 10.57 21.18
CA ALA A 878 31.14 10.75 20.45
C ALA A 878 31.51 9.54 19.58
N TRP A 879 30.57 8.61 19.34
CA TRP A 879 30.80 7.37 18.59
C TRP A 879 31.87 6.45 19.21
N LYS A 880 32.00 6.45 20.54
CA LYS A 880 32.89 5.55 21.29
C LYS A 880 32.12 4.42 21.95
N LEU A 881 32.79 3.29 22.14
CA LEU A 881 32.24 2.17 22.90
C LEU A 881 32.03 2.60 24.36
N ASP A 882 30.86 2.26 24.90
CA ASP A 882 30.48 2.49 26.28
C ASP A 882 29.74 1.26 26.80
N GLU A 883 30.33 0.56 27.77
CA GLU A 883 29.79 -0.67 28.34
C GLU A 883 28.40 -0.47 28.98
N ARG A 884 28.08 0.76 29.41
CA ARG A 884 26.76 1.11 29.96
C ARG A 884 25.65 0.94 28.92
N HIS A 885 25.98 1.10 27.65
CA HIS A 885 25.06 0.98 26.51
C HIS A 885 25.29 -0.30 25.69
N GLN A 886 26.09 -1.24 26.22
CA GLN A 886 26.27 -2.58 25.68
C GLN A 886 25.48 -3.60 26.50
N PHE A 887 24.62 -4.36 25.83
CA PHE A 887 23.76 -5.39 26.41
C PHE A 887 24.27 -6.75 25.95
N LEU A 888 24.67 -7.60 26.90
CA LEU A 888 25.10 -8.97 26.63
C LEU A 888 23.87 -9.90 26.65
N GLY A 889 23.88 -10.91 25.79
CA GLY A 889 22.80 -11.88 25.70
C GLY A 889 22.48 -12.58 27.02
N ASP A 890 21.21 -12.83 27.27
CA ASP A 890 20.79 -13.63 28.40
C ASP A 890 20.85 -15.13 28.06
N ASP A 891 21.55 -15.86 28.91
CA ASP A 891 21.81 -17.27 28.76
C ASP A 891 20.54 -18.14 28.79
N ALA A 892 19.57 -17.81 29.65
CA ALA A 892 18.33 -18.56 29.76
C ALA A 892 17.43 -18.32 28.54
N ALA A 893 17.31 -17.06 28.11
CA ALA A 893 16.61 -16.68 26.89
C ALA A 893 17.21 -17.37 25.67
N ARG A 894 18.55 -17.37 25.54
CA ARG A 894 19.27 -18.01 24.42
C ARG A 894 19.11 -19.53 24.41
N ARG A 895 19.09 -20.18 25.58
CA ARG A 895 18.84 -21.64 25.68
C ARG A 895 17.42 -22.03 25.27
N ALA A 896 16.44 -21.14 25.41
CA ALA A 896 15.06 -21.39 25.01
C ALA A 896 14.83 -21.38 23.48
N ILE A 897 15.77 -20.84 22.70
CA ILE A 897 15.66 -20.77 21.23
C ILE A 897 16.26 -22.01 20.58
N VAL A 898 15.56 -22.58 19.60
CA VAL A 898 16.14 -23.63 18.73
C VAL A 898 17.12 -22.96 17.75
N PRO A 899 18.41 -23.35 17.71
CA PRO A 899 19.39 -22.76 16.81
C PRO A 899 18.92 -22.81 15.36
N GLN A 900 19.09 -21.71 14.65
CA GLN A 900 18.90 -21.65 13.21
C GLN A 900 19.92 -22.54 12.53
N LYS A 901 19.42 -23.47 11.73
CA LYS A 901 20.28 -24.23 10.84
C LYS A 901 20.54 -23.45 9.56
N THR A 902 21.78 -23.47 9.09
CA THR A 902 22.13 -23.06 7.73
C THR A 902 21.98 -24.27 6.79
N PRO A 903 21.26 -24.15 5.66
CA PRO A 903 21.19 -25.22 4.68
C PRO A 903 22.59 -25.66 4.22
N LYS A 904 22.79 -26.97 4.09
CA LYS A 904 24.08 -27.56 3.68
C LYS A 904 24.39 -27.29 2.21
N PHE A 905 23.36 -27.18 1.39
CA PHE A 905 23.46 -27.04 -0.06
C PHE A 905 22.78 -25.76 -0.53
N THR A 906 23.33 -25.12 -1.56
CA THR A 906 22.65 -24.03 -2.29
C THR A 906 22.20 -24.40 -3.69
N ARG A 907 22.76 -25.48 -4.19
CA ARG A 907 22.39 -26.14 -5.43
C ARG A 907 22.42 -27.62 -5.15
N LEU A 908 21.74 -28.40 -5.97
CA LEU A 908 21.79 -29.84 -5.82
C LEU A 908 23.23 -30.35 -5.93
N PRO A 909 23.65 -31.27 -5.05
CA PRO A 909 24.95 -31.93 -5.18
C PRO A 909 24.95 -32.83 -6.43
N ASP A 910 26.14 -33.08 -6.98
CA ASP A 910 26.34 -33.99 -8.12
C ASP A 910 27.20 -35.19 -7.68
N PRO A 911 26.70 -36.44 -7.79
CA PRO A 911 25.32 -36.80 -8.18
C PRO A 911 24.30 -36.43 -7.08
N PRO A 912 23.03 -36.12 -7.44
CA PRO A 912 22.00 -35.79 -6.46
C PRO A 912 21.61 -37.04 -5.65
N PRO A 913 21.37 -36.89 -4.32
CA PRO A 913 21.02 -38.01 -3.45
C PRO A 913 19.65 -38.58 -3.80
N ASP A 914 19.43 -39.84 -3.42
CA ASP A 914 18.15 -40.53 -3.63
C ASP A 914 16.99 -39.89 -2.85
N GLU A 915 17.28 -39.30 -1.69
CA GLU A 915 16.33 -38.53 -0.89
C GLU A 915 17.03 -37.28 -0.34
N LEU A 916 16.31 -36.15 -0.32
CA LEU A 916 16.81 -34.86 0.16
C LEU A 916 15.73 -34.13 0.96
N TYR A 917 16.04 -33.79 2.20
CA TYR A 917 15.25 -32.84 2.97
C TYR A 917 15.38 -31.44 2.39
N LEU A 918 14.26 -30.77 2.16
CA LEU A 918 14.29 -29.41 1.63
C LEU A 918 14.91 -28.43 2.63
N SER A 919 14.92 -28.75 3.93
CA SER A 919 15.65 -27.98 4.94
C SER A 919 17.18 -28.14 4.93
N ASP A 920 17.73 -29.03 4.10
CA ASP A 920 19.17 -29.11 3.80
C ASP A 920 19.56 -28.28 2.57
N LEU A 921 18.60 -27.87 1.76
CA LEU A 921 18.81 -27.10 0.53
C LEU A 921 18.31 -25.67 0.73
N ALA A 922 19.08 -24.67 0.34
CA ALA A 922 18.63 -23.29 0.41
C ALA A 922 17.62 -23.02 -0.72
N PRO A 923 16.48 -22.38 -0.42
CA PRO A 923 15.60 -21.87 -1.46
C PRO A 923 16.33 -20.86 -2.35
N THR A 924 16.03 -20.89 -3.64
CA THR A 924 16.51 -19.88 -4.60
C THR A 924 15.73 -18.58 -4.50
N VAL A 925 14.50 -18.63 -4.02
CA VAL A 925 13.65 -17.47 -3.71
C VAL A 925 12.92 -17.74 -2.40
N ILE A 926 12.88 -16.72 -1.54
CA ILE A 926 12.08 -16.69 -0.33
C ILE A 926 11.17 -15.46 -0.43
N ASP A 927 9.88 -15.67 -0.63
CA ASP A 927 8.87 -14.62 -0.61
C ASP A 927 7.87 -14.92 0.50
N GLN A 928 8.11 -14.38 1.70
CA GLN A 928 7.17 -14.49 2.80
C GLN A 928 6.99 -13.17 3.51
N HIS A 929 5.87 -13.03 4.22
CA HIS A 929 5.48 -11.76 4.80
C HIS A 929 6.45 -11.27 5.90
N LYS A 930 6.79 -12.13 6.87
CA LYS A 930 7.62 -11.74 8.03
C LYS A 930 8.76 -12.72 8.29
N GLY A 931 9.86 -12.19 8.85
CA GLY A 931 11.04 -12.89 9.37
C GLY A 931 11.68 -13.91 8.45
N THR A 932 12.52 -14.78 9.02
CA THR A 932 13.21 -15.86 8.32
C THR A 932 12.36 -17.10 8.10
N VAL A 933 12.74 -17.91 7.13
CA VAL A 933 12.30 -19.30 7.04
C VAL A 933 13.02 -20.07 8.15
N GLY A 934 12.26 -20.78 8.98
CA GLY A 934 12.82 -21.69 9.97
C GLY A 934 13.25 -22.99 9.29
N PHE A 935 14.56 -23.27 9.23
CA PHE A 935 15.07 -24.56 8.77
C PHE A 935 15.17 -25.52 9.95
N ASP A 936 14.41 -26.62 9.91
CA ASP A 936 14.26 -27.59 11.01
C ASP A 936 13.74 -26.98 12.34
N ARG A 937 13.06 -25.82 12.24
CA ARG A 937 12.41 -25.09 13.35
C ARG A 937 11.24 -24.26 12.82
N SER A 938 10.34 -23.83 13.68
CA SER A 938 9.24 -22.94 13.34
C SER A 938 9.71 -21.54 12.91
N HIS A 939 8.75 -20.73 12.49
CA HIS A 939 8.98 -19.32 12.20
C HIS A 939 9.47 -18.53 13.43
N GLU A 940 8.86 -18.71 14.61
CA GLU A 940 9.25 -18.06 15.87
C GLU A 940 10.41 -18.78 16.60
N GLY A 941 11.11 -19.69 15.92
CA GLY A 941 12.25 -20.42 16.48
C GLY A 941 11.87 -21.51 17.51
N ASN A 942 10.62 -21.99 17.48
CA ASN A 942 10.14 -23.17 18.20
C ASN A 942 10.55 -24.48 17.50
N PRO A 943 10.45 -25.64 18.17
CA PRO A 943 10.32 -26.92 17.47
C PRO A 943 9.07 -26.92 16.58
N LEU A 944 9.14 -27.54 15.40
CA LEU A 944 8.02 -27.67 14.47
C LEU A 944 6.89 -28.49 15.11
N ARG A 945 5.71 -27.89 15.28
CA ARG A 945 4.56 -28.52 15.97
C ARG A 945 3.25 -28.17 15.30
N ILE A 946 2.66 -29.16 14.62
CA ILE A 946 1.38 -29.01 13.92
C ILE A 946 0.31 -29.95 14.46
N GLY A 947 -0.94 -29.52 14.39
CA GLY A 947 -2.09 -30.33 14.79
C GLY A 947 -2.76 -29.83 16.07
N PRO A 948 -3.75 -30.56 16.61
CA PRO A 948 -4.55 -30.04 17.70
C PRO A 948 -3.79 -29.95 19.03
N SER A 949 -4.03 -28.88 19.78
CA SER A 949 -3.64 -28.78 21.19
C SER A 949 -4.54 -29.71 22.01
N ALA A 950 -3.98 -30.54 22.90
CA ALA A 950 -4.79 -31.34 23.80
C ALA A 950 -5.58 -30.38 24.70
N SER A 951 -6.91 -30.38 24.57
CA SER A 951 -7.77 -29.49 25.36
C SER A 951 -7.53 -29.70 26.86
N LEU A 952 -6.97 -28.71 27.53
CA LEU A 952 -7.40 -28.46 28.91
C LEU A 952 -8.83 -27.96 28.79
N GLY A 953 -9.80 -28.79 29.18
CA GLY A 953 -11.17 -28.32 29.41
C GLY A 953 -11.17 -27.10 30.35
N PRO A 954 -12.26 -26.32 30.39
CA PRO A 954 -12.31 -25.09 31.20
C PRO A 954 -11.90 -25.41 32.64
N SER A 955 -10.73 -24.95 33.07
CA SER A 955 -10.25 -25.17 34.42
C SER A 955 -11.02 -24.27 35.38
N ALA A 956 -12.04 -24.82 36.03
CA ALA A 956 -12.38 -24.37 37.36
C ALA A 956 -11.25 -24.85 38.29
N GLN A 957 -10.32 -23.97 38.65
CA GLN A 957 -9.39 -24.20 39.75
C GLN A 957 -9.31 -22.91 40.60
N PRO A 958 -9.37 -23.04 41.94
CA PRO A 958 -9.43 -21.94 42.89
C PRO A 958 -8.11 -21.17 43.01
N GLU A 959 -8.19 -19.93 43.50
CA GLU A 959 -7.16 -18.88 43.41
C GLU A 959 -5.82 -19.11 44.15
N ASP A 960 -5.59 -20.23 44.85
CA ASP A 960 -4.41 -20.38 45.73
C ASP A 960 -3.60 -21.67 45.51
N ALA A 961 -3.09 -21.89 44.30
CA ALA A 961 -2.06 -22.91 44.09
C ALA A 961 -0.91 -22.39 43.22
N THR A 962 0.31 -22.47 43.76
CA THR A 962 1.57 -22.15 43.06
C THR A 962 1.74 -23.08 41.85
N PRO A 963 2.03 -22.57 40.64
CA PRO A 963 2.08 -23.41 39.47
C PRO A 963 3.40 -24.19 39.40
N ALA A 964 3.32 -25.52 39.52
CA ALA A 964 4.37 -26.42 39.07
C ALA A 964 4.44 -26.44 37.51
N PRO A 965 5.61 -26.67 36.89
CA PRO A 965 5.78 -26.60 35.45
C PRO A 965 5.08 -27.79 34.77
N LYS A 966 4.01 -27.54 34.03
CA LYS A 966 3.34 -28.58 33.22
C LYS A 966 4.11 -28.81 31.91
N ALA A 967 4.68 -30.00 31.77
CA ALA A 967 5.31 -30.48 30.55
C ALA A 967 4.27 -31.03 29.53
N SER A 968 4.44 -30.62 28.28
CA SER A 968 4.14 -31.32 27.01
C SER A 968 2.77 -31.99 26.78
N ALA A 969 1.88 -31.31 26.06
CA ALA A 969 0.81 -31.96 25.27
C ALA A 969 0.27 -31.07 24.14
N VAL A 970 1.15 -30.52 23.28
CA VAL A 970 0.78 -29.56 22.23
C VAL A 970 1.32 -30.05 20.87
N GLY A 971 0.41 -30.40 19.94
CA GLY A 971 0.71 -30.75 18.54
C GLY A 971 1.57 -32.00 18.31
N GLN A 972 1.58 -32.51 17.08
CA GLN A 972 2.56 -33.50 16.62
C GLN A 972 3.90 -32.80 16.36
N ALA A 973 4.97 -33.24 17.03
CA ALA A 973 6.29 -32.65 16.89
C ALA A 973 7.08 -33.28 15.74
N PHE A 974 7.85 -32.46 15.02
CA PHE A 974 8.70 -32.88 13.91
C PHE A 974 10.12 -32.37 14.10
N GLN A 975 11.11 -33.19 13.72
CA GLN A 975 12.53 -32.81 13.79
C GLN A 975 13.05 -32.14 12.52
N ARG A 976 12.34 -32.32 11.39
CA ARG A 976 12.75 -31.85 10.06
C ARG A 976 11.62 -31.06 9.44
N GLY A 977 11.94 -30.04 8.66
CA GLY A 977 10.94 -29.29 7.90
C GLY A 977 11.25 -27.80 7.77
N LEU A 978 10.23 -27.05 7.33
CA LEU A 978 10.32 -25.61 7.10
C LEU A 978 9.20 -24.89 7.86
N GLY A 979 9.56 -24.01 8.79
CA GLY A 979 8.63 -23.08 9.43
C GLY A 979 8.52 -21.77 8.63
N VAL A 980 7.30 -21.40 8.27
CA VAL A 980 7.02 -20.23 7.42
C VAL A 980 5.88 -19.38 7.98
N ARG A 981 5.77 -18.16 7.45
CA ARG A 981 4.70 -17.22 7.81
C ARG A 981 3.79 -16.96 6.62
N ALA A 982 2.50 -17.31 6.73
CA ALA A 982 1.54 -17.11 5.65
C ALA A 982 1.20 -15.61 5.40
N PRO A 983 1.00 -15.18 4.14
CA PRO A 983 1.26 -15.95 2.92
C PRO A 983 2.77 -16.09 2.67
N SER A 984 3.18 -17.24 2.11
CA SER A 984 4.58 -17.54 1.81
C SER A 984 4.75 -18.31 0.51
N ASN A 985 5.89 -18.14 -0.15
CA ASN A 985 6.26 -18.81 -1.39
C ASN A 985 7.78 -19.06 -1.42
N LEU A 986 8.18 -20.33 -1.47
CA LEU A 986 9.57 -20.78 -1.49
C LEU A 986 9.87 -21.50 -2.79
N HIS A 987 10.94 -21.12 -3.49
CA HIS A 987 11.36 -21.78 -4.73
C HIS A 987 12.60 -22.64 -4.52
N TYR A 988 12.56 -23.87 -5.04
CA TYR A 988 13.69 -24.79 -5.07
C TYR A 988 14.01 -25.19 -6.50
N HIS A 989 15.28 -25.10 -6.89
CA HIS A 989 15.72 -25.59 -8.20
C HIS A 989 16.18 -27.05 -8.08
N LEU A 990 15.38 -27.96 -8.60
CA LEU A 990 15.57 -29.41 -8.50
C LEU A 990 16.13 -30.07 -9.77
N GLY A 991 16.26 -29.32 -10.87
CA GLY A 991 16.89 -29.80 -12.11
C GLY A 991 16.21 -31.00 -12.80
N GLY A 992 15.03 -31.44 -12.34
CA GLY A 992 14.35 -32.64 -12.85
C GLY A 992 14.86 -33.97 -12.27
N HIS A 993 15.65 -33.93 -11.18
CA HIS A 993 16.33 -35.12 -10.65
C HIS A 993 15.46 -36.02 -9.76
N TYR A 994 14.34 -35.50 -9.24
CA TYR A 994 13.46 -36.18 -8.29
C TYR A 994 12.11 -36.55 -8.92
N THR A 995 11.42 -37.51 -8.31
CA THR A 995 10.13 -38.02 -8.80
C THR A 995 8.98 -37.78 -7.82
N HIS A 996 9.25 -37.65 -6.52
CA HIS A 996 8.21 -37.44 -5.50
C HIS A 996 8.59 -36.33 -4.52
N PHE A 997 7.59 -35.61 -4.03
CA PHE A 997 7.66 -34.67 -2.91
C PHE A 997 6.72 -35.15 -1.80
N ARG A 998 7.21 -35.13 -0.56
CA ARG A 998 6.45 -35.49 0.64
C ARG A 998 6.60 -34.44 1.73
N ALA A 999 5.53 -34.20 2.48
CA ALA A 999 5.55 -33.45 3.73
C ALA A 999 4.32 -33.80 4.59
N THR A 1000 4.28 -33.30 5.82
CA THR A 1000 3.05 -33.12 6.59
C THR A 1000 2.86 -31.63 6.82
N VAL A 1001 1.71 -31.09 6.45
CA VAL A 1001 1.44 -29.65 6.51
C VAL A 1001 0.40 -29.29 7.56
N GLY A 1002 0.52 -28.11 8.15
CA GLY A 1002 -0.44 -27.62 9.13
C GLY A 1002 -0.12 -26.22 9.65
N ILE A 1003 -1.08 -25.63 10.37
CA ILE A 1003 -0.84 -24.41 11.14
C ILE A 1003 0.07 -24.78 12.31
N ASP A 1004 1.19 -24.07 12.43
CA ASP A 1004 2.06 -24.18 13.58
C ASP A 1004 1.36 -23.55 14.77
N LEU A 1005 1.27 -24.30 15.86
CA LEU A 1005 0.68 -23.80 17.09
C LEU A 1005 1.56 -22.75 17.77
N GLU A 1006 2.88 -22.75 17.53
CA GLU A 1006 3.86 -21.87 18.17
C GLU A 1006 3.73 -21.88 19.71
N ASP A 1007 3.32 -23.04 20.24
CA ASP A 1007 2.93 -23.28 21.64
C ASP A 1007 1.73 -22.42 22.17
N ASP A 1008 0.96 -21.76 21.29
CA ASP A 1008 -0.30 -21.08 21.64
C ASP A 1008 -1.36 -22.12 22.11
N LEU A 1009 -1.88 -21.94 23.32
CA LEU A 1009 -2.97 -22.79 23.86
C LEU A 1009 -4.36 -22.34 23.41
N GLU A 1010 -4.52 -21.08 23.01
CA GLU A 1010 -5.77 -20.51 22.52
C GLU A 1010 -5.50 -19.34 21.56
N VAL A 1011 -6.44 -19.07 20.65
CA VAL A 1011 -6.37 -17.89 19.76
C VAL A 1011 -7.56 -16.97 19.95
N THR A 1012 -7.39 -15.70 19.57
CA THR A 1012 -8.47 -14.71 19.62
C THR A 1012 -9.70 -15.18 18.82
N PRO A 1013 -10.94 -14.82 19.21
CA PRO A 1013 -12.14 -15.21 18.48
C PRO A 1013 -12.15 -14.83 17.00
N ALA A 1014 -11.49 -13.72 16.64
CA ALA A 1014 -11.33 -13.31 15.25
C ALA A 1014 -10.47 -14.30 14.43
N ARG A 1015 -9.35 -14.77 14.99
CA ARG A 1015 -8.52 -15.83 14.38
C ARG A 1015 -9.29 -17.14 14.27
N ALA A 1016 -9.91 -17.59 15.36
CA ALA A 1016 -10.67 -18.85 15.36
C ALA A 1016 -11.76 -18.89 14.26
N ARG A 1017 -12.40 -17.75 13.95
CA ARG A 1017 -13.43 -17.65 12.91
C ARG A 1017 -12.90 -17.37 11.51
N GLY A 1018 -11.85 -16.56 11.39
CA GLY A 1018 -11.41 -15.94 10.13
C GLY A 1018 -10.03 -16.38 9.63
N GLU A 1019 -9.31 -17.21 10.38
CA GLU A 1019 -8.04 -17.80 9.95
C GLU A 1019 -8.29 -19.02 9.07
N PHE A 1020 -7.85 -18.91 7.83
CA PHE A 1020 -7.84 -19.99 6.86
C PHE A 1020 -6.50 -19.93 6.12
N ILE A 1021 -5.79 -21.05 6.04
CA ILE A 1021 -4.59 -21.19 5.22
C ILE A 1021 -4.70 -22.40 4.31
N GLN A 1022 -4.04 -22.36 3.17
CA GLN A 1022 -4.02 -23.46 2.20
C GLN A 1022 -2.58 -23.69 1.73
N PHE A 1023 -2.18 -24.96 1.63
CA PHE A 1023 -0.86 -25.36 1.15
C PHE A 1023 -0.96 -25.78 -0.32
N LEU A 1024 -0.07 -25.22 -1.13
CA LEU A 1024 -0.02 -25.41 -2.58
C LEU A 1024 1.38 -25.89 -2.97
N VAL A 1025 1.43 -26.91 -3.84
CA VAL A 1025 2.68 -27.39 -4.45
C VAL A 1025 2.60 -27.13 -5.93
N LEU A 1026 3.57 -26.40 -6.48
CA LEU A 1026 3.67 -26.14 -7.91
C LEU A 1026 4.98 -26.70 -8.47
N GLY A 1027 4.91 -27.31 -9.66
CA GLY A 1027 6.06 -27.74 -10.44
C GLY A 1027 6.15 -26.93 -11.72
N ASP A 1028 7.28 -26.26 -11.94
CA ASP A 1028 7.52 -25.38 -13.10
C ASP A 1028 6.39 -24.37 -13.33
N GLY A 1029 5.85 -23.84 -12.22
CA GLY A 1029 4.75 -22.86 -12.21
C GLY A 1029 3.35 -23.45 -12.40
N LYS A 1030 3.21 -24.77 -12.58
CA LYS A 1030 1.91 -25.46 -12.64
C LYS A 1030 1.53 -26.04 -11.29
N ARG A 1031 0.30 -25.80 -10.83
CA ARG A 1031 -0.21 -26.39 -9.58
C ARG A 1031 -0.35 -27.90 -9.71
N LEU A 1032 0.35 -28.63 -8.85
CA LEU A 1032 0.34 -30.10 -8.77
C LEU A 1032 -0.53 -30.58 -7.60
N TYR A 1033 -0.59 -29.81 -6.52
CA TYR A 1033 -1.38 -30.15 -5.34
C TYR A 1033 -1.97 -28.91 -4.67
N SER A 1034 -3.09 -29.11 -3.98
CA SER A 1034 -3.74 -28.13 -3.12
C SER A 1034 -4.36 -28.86 -1.92
N SER A 1035 -4.03 -28.44 -0.71
CA SER A 1035 -4.70 -28.94 0.49
C SER A 1035 -6.14 -28.39 0.59
N GLU A 1036 -6.95 -28.94 1.49
CA GLU A 1036 -8.12 -28.22 1.99
C GLU A 1036 -7.69 -26.94 2.74
N TRP A 1037 -8.63 -26.01 2.94
CA TRP A 1037 -8.41 -24.85 3.79
C TRP A 1037 -8.36 -25.28 5.25
N LEU A 1038 -7.21 -25.07 5.88
CA LEU A 1038 -6.97 -25.38 7.29
C LEU A 1038 -7.25 -24.16 8.16
N LYS A 1039 -7.78 -24.40 9.36
CA LYS A 1039 -8.01 -23.37 10.39
C LYS A 1039 -7.19 -23.69 11.63
N TRP A 1040 -7.10 -22.73 12.55
CA TRP A 1040 -6.46 -22.99 13.83
C TRP A 1040 -6.99 -24.29 14.46
N ASN A 1041 -6.09 -25.14 14.92
CA ASN A 1041 -6.37 -26.46 15.51
C ASN A 1041 -6.86 -27.55 14.51
N SER A 1042 -6.77 -27.33 13.20
CA SER A 1042 -6.97 -28.38 12.19
C SER A 1042 -5.97 -29.53 12.38
N LYS A 1043 -6.38 -30.76 12.00
CA LYS A 1043 -5.48 -31.91 11.99
C LYS A 1043 -4.36 -31.73 10.95
N PRO A 1044 -3.14 -32.25 11.20
CA PRO A 1044 -2.08 -32.26 10.20
C PRO A 1044 -2.50 -33.02 8.95
N VAL A 1045 -2.05 -32.55 7.78
CA VAL A 1045 -2.38 -33.16 6.48
C VAL A 1045 -1.09 -33.74 5.86
N PRO A 1046 -0.96 -35.07 5.72
CA PRO A 1046 0.12 -35.66 4.95
C PRO A 1046 -0.07 -35.39 3.47
N ILE A 1047 1.01 -35.02 2.77
CA ILE A 1047 1.01 -34.74 1.34
C ILE A 1047 2.06 -35.61 0.64
N GLU A 1048 1.68 -36.15 -0.51
CA GLU A 1048 2.57 -36.86 -1.43
C GLU A 1048 2.20 -36.47 -2.85
N VAL A 1049 3.18 -35.99 -3.61
CA VAL A 1049 2.97 -35.39 -4.94
C VAL A 1049 4.04 -35.90 -5.90
N GLU A 1050 3.63 -36.42 -7.07
CA GLU A 1050 4.56 -36.76 -8.13
C GLU A 1050 5.11 -35.47 -8.79
N ILE A 1051 6.44 -35.37 -8.86
CA ILE A 1051 7.19 -34.23 -9.40
C ILE A 1051 8.19 -34.67 -10.49
N LYS A 1052 7.93 -35.80 -11.15
CA LYS A 1052 8.82 -36.35 -12.19
C LYS A 1052 9.09 -35.32 -13.29
N GLY A 1053 10.37 -34.99 -13.49
CA GLY A 1053 10.82 -34.03 -14.50
C GLY A 1053 10.66 -32.56 -14.14
N VAL A 1054 10.14 -32.24 -12.94
CA VAL A 1054 9.99 -30.86 -12.45
C VAL A 1054 11.35 -30.25 -12.18
N LYS A 1055 11.64 -29.11 -12.82
CA LYS A 1055 12.91 -28.41 -12.65
C LYS A 1055 12.88 -27.42 -11.49
N THR A 1056 11.74 -26.80 -11.25
CA THR A 1056 11.52 -25.83 -10.16
C THR A 1056 10.31 -26.26 -9.35
N LEU A 1057 10.54 -26.56 -8.07
CA LEU A 1057 9.48 -26.84 -7.10
C LEU A 1057 9.18 -25.56 -6.32
N THR A 1058 7.90 -25.20 -6.25
CA THR A 1058 7.42 -24.07 -5.45
C THR A 1058 6.53 -24.60 -4.33
N LEU A 1059 6.85 -24.22 -3.10
CA LEU A 1059 6.02 -24.45 -1.91
C LEU A 1059 5.34 -23.14 -1.53
N GLU A 1060 4.02 -23.10 -1.62
CA GLU A 1060 3.24 -21.89 -1.36
C GLU A 1060 2.21 -22.13 -0.25
N VAL A 1061 2.11 -21.17 0.67
CA VAL A 1061 1.05 -21.11 1.69
C VAL A 1061 0.22 -19.88 1.40
N ASP A 1062 -1.01 -20.09 0.95
CA ASP A 1062 -2.02 -19.06 0.75
C ASP A 1062 -2.84 -18.86 2.04
N CYS A 1063 -3.49 -17.70 2.18
CA CYS A 1063 -4.24 -17.36 3.38
C CYS A 1063 -5.51 -16.54 3.10
N SER A 1064 -6.39 -16.44 4.09
CA SER A 1064 -7.53 -15.50 4.03
C SER A 1064 -7.05 -14.07 3.76
N ALA A 1065 -7.88 -13.25 3.11
CA ALA A 1065 -7.49 -11.93 2.58
C ALA A 1065 -6.88 -10.97 3.64
N SER A 1066 -7.16 -11.20 4.93
CA SER A 1066 -6.59 -10.43 6.04
C SER A 1066 -5.30 -11.03 6.57
N ARG A 1067 -4.15 -10.66 5.99
CA ARG A 1067 -2.80 -11.16 6.35
C ARG A 1067 -2.41 -11.01 7.83
N TRP A 1068 -3.00 -10.04 8.54
CA TRP A 1068 -2.78 -9.82 9.97
C TRP A 1068 -3.46 -10.87 10.86
N LEU A 1069 -4.42 -11.63 10.31
CA LEU A 1069 -5.28 -12.56 11.03
C LEU A 1069 -4.73 -14.00 11.06
N VAL A 1070 -3.78 -14.37 10.20
CA VAL A 1070 -3.31 -15.77 10.11
C VAL A 1070 -2.11 -16.08 11.00
N GLY A 1071 -1.80 -17.35 11.20
CA GLY A 1071 -0.72 -17.92 12.03
C GLY A 1071 0.54 -18.26 11.24
N SER A 1072 1.53 -18.81 11.94
CA SER A 1072 2.64 -19.51 11.30
C SER A 1072 2.16 -20.85 10.74
N ALA A 1073 2.92 -21.40 9.80
CA ALA A 1073 2.58 -22.61 9.08
C ALA A 1073 3.85 -23.43 8.86
N ASP A 1074 3.74 -24.77 8.95
CA ASP A 1074 4.89 -25.66 8.77
C ASP A 1074 4.72 -26.58 7.56
N TRP A 1075 5.82 -26.74 6.84
CA TRP A 1075 6.07 -27.87 5.94
C TRP A 1075 6.92 -28.90 6.69
N ALA A 1076 6.29 -29.66 7.58
CA ALA A 1076 6.99 -30.64 8.40
C ALA A 1076 7.42 -31.85 7.57
N ASP A 1077 8.60 -32.41 7.88
CA ASP A 1077 9.19 -33.56 7.19
C ASP A 1077 9.30 -33.38 5.64
N ALA A 1078 9.39 -32.13 5.18
CA ALA A 1078 9.40 -31.77 3.77
C ALA A 1078 10.65 -32.29 3.05
N ARG A 1079 10.47 -33.22 2.11
CA ARG A 1079 11.55 -33.89 1.38
C ARG A 1079 11.16 -34.31 -0.02
N VAL A 1080 12.17 -34.52 -0.86
CA VAL A 1080 12.04 -35.03 -2.23
C VAL A 1080 12.80 -36.34 -2.38
N SER A 1081 12.28 -37.26 -3.20
CA SER A 1081 12.88 -38.58 -3.43
C SER A 1081 12.86 -38.98 -4.91
N ARG A 1082 13.83 -39.80 -5.31
CA ARG A 1082 13.96 -40.34 -6.68
C ARG A 1082 13.11 -41.60 -6.89
N LYS A 1083 12.68 -42.23 -5.80
CA LYS A 1083 11.76 -43.37 -5.76
C LYS A 1083 10.51 -43.00 -4.96
N PRO A 1084 9.36 -43.63 -5.24
CA PRO A 1084 8.22 -43.58 -4.33
C PRO A 1084 8.67 -44.07 -2.96
#